data_AF-A0A212JZ62-F1
#
_entry.id   AF-A0A212JZ62-F1
#
_cell.length_a   1.000
_cell.length_b   1.000
_cell.length_c   1.000
_cell.angle_alpha   90.00
_cell.angle_beta   90.00
_cell.angle_gamma   90.00
#
_symmetry.space_group_name_H-M   'P 1'
#
loop_
_entity.id
_entity.type
_entity.pdbx_description
1 polymer ?
#
loop_
_entity_poly.entity_id
_entity_poly.type
_entity_poly.pdbx_seq_one_letter_code
_entity_poly.pdbx_strand_id
1 'polypeptide(L)'
;MKSNSGAGASVSSGADYQARVAASILAMAICGMSTDFICPEEIKIMSFETAEEIDDIVLETNTGRSVYIQAKVNISFSLSKNGDLKSVLSQFKSQHCLNGKDSDIYILATSMRSSKKVIYDLRTALNAYSSCESRFFFRDQSQEFKKIIKEIICILNKIEPICGENIVDKIIKKSCVNIISVESGDAFEKAIILSLASHGYENPDAIWGKIISDCISFSKLRKTIIVDNFISEYKKFKHAGRDINDSPRVNNFFQVDMGKMDFLVGKEFIFCDVPEDSYFPTGFTIMEFYRFDELGNERLSFSETTFLFGGSGPIPLIFRAATAAGLLRLIKKHYVDTENLAINIIDSNLTGDYETDQIAEVHRGRLKMAALSNKEMLRCLHCGRYLHSEGYTVELGPLNEPSIGNIHPECIKPSDRVLGTIQLPFFHDYPELMNFDVKSWMAAAMNGQMGLPSDGFAGAYIGWGGLTPRDANGKYLVAFKLKDGTEEIACRRNNLECLTKSEAEEMVLTVNCMIQAKKYKKNPFCYTEQSKIFGDRATLLATVGGKERLIPVEKAYVRLYEERLVQRYNRPGSWYAPLFYLRNYETSEIIVVEESIVFILSDPLEFKNYLSNWADVNFNMPAYEVTCLLSDNAFDEFMRLVVSNGWSAILNPIFDPSNKQLVSGFPVYPIEFLYKIYRNIE
;
A
#
# COMPACT_ATOMS: atom_id res chain seq x y z
N MET A 1 2.44 -31.08 -40.13
CA MET A 1 1.89 -31.65 -38.89
C MET A 1 2.78 -31.25 -37.72
N LYS A 2 2.40 -30.20 -36.98
CA LYS A 2 3.05 -29.80 -35.72
C LYS A 2 2.05 -30.11 -34.61
N SER A 3 2.42 -31.00 -33.69
CA SER A 3 1.64 -31.34 -32.51
C SER A 3 1.65 -30.16 -31.54
N ASN A 4 0.48 -29.53 -31.34
CA ASN A 4 0.24 -28.59 -30.26
C ASN A 4 0.21 -29.33 -28.92
N SER A 5 1.25 -29.16 -28.09
CA SER A 5 1.23 -29.58 -26.69
C SER A 5 0.86 -28.38 -25.80
N GLY A 6 -0.45 -28.18 -25.59
CA GLY A 6 -0.97 -27.18 -24.64
C GLY A 6 -0.55 -27.42 -23.18
N ALA A 7 0.00 -28.59 -22.86
CA ALA A 7 0.53 -28.93 -21.54
C ALA A 7 1.86 -28.22 -21.21
N GLY A 8 2.67 -27.82 -22.20
CA GLY A 8 3.96 -27.16 -21.96
C GLY A 8 3.81 -25.71 -21.50
N ALA A 9 2.84 -24.98 -22.07
CA ALA A 9 2.61 -23.57 -21.76
C ALA A 9 1.88 -23.35 -20.42
N SER A 10 0.99 -24.26 -20.02
CA SER A 10 0.28 -24.18 -18.74
C SER A 10 1.17 -24.53 -17.54
N VAL A 11 2.15 -25.42 -17.74
CA VAL A 11 3.14 -25.78 -16.71
C VAL A 11 4.15 -24.64 -16.53
N SER A 12 4.59 -23.98 -17.62
CA SER A 12 5.46 -22.80 -17.51
C SER A 12 4.79 -21.61 -16.83
N SER A 13 3.47 -21.39 -17.03
CA SER A 13 2.75 -20.29 -16.36
C SER A 13 2.44 -20.56 -14.88
N GLY A 14 2.22 -21.83 -14.51
CA GLY A 14 1.93 -22.20 -13.12
C GLY A 14 3.15 -22.12 -12.19
N ALA A 15 4.30 -22.64 -12.67
CA ALA A 15 5.56 -22.58 -11.94
C ALA A 15 6.09 -21.14 -11.80
N ASP A 16 5.84 -20.28 -12.80
CA ASP A 16 6.19 -18.86 -12.74
C ASP A 16 5.42 -18.14 -11.62
N TYR A 17 4.11 -18.37 -11.50
CA TYR A 17 3.31 -17.76 -10.44
C TYR A 17 3.75 -18.21 -9.04
N GLN A 18 4.02 -19.51 -8.83
CA GLN A 18 4.59 -20.03 -7.58
C GLN A 18 5.90 -19.31 -7.23
N ALA A 19 6.82 -19.21 -8.20
CA ALA A 19 8.09 -18.54 -7.99
C ALA A 19 7.92 -17.05 -7.66
N ARG A 20 6.96 -16.36 -8.31
CA ARG A 20 6.63 -14.95 -8.02
C ARG A 20 6.05 -14.76 -6.62
N VAL A 21 5.18 -15.66 -6.16
CA VAL A 21 4.68 -15.65 -4.78
C VAL A 21 5.85 -15.80 -3.81
N ALA A 22 6.72 -16.80 -3.98
CA ALA A 22 7.89 -16.96 -3.12
C ALA A 22 8.85 -15.75 -3.18
N ALA A 23 9.09 -15.23 -4.39
CA ALA A 23 9.93 -14.07 -4.62
C ALA A 23 9.39 -12.83 -3.91
N SER A 24 8.06 -12.61 -3.89
CA SER A 24 7.45 -11.48 -3.20
C SER A 24 7.76 -11.49 -1.70
N ILE A 25 7.68 -12.66 -1.08
CA ILE A 25 7.99 -12.87 0.33
C ILE A 25 9.46 -12.55 0.61
N LEU A 26 10.36 -13.07 -0.23
CA LEU A 26 11.79 -12.83 -0.07
C LEU A 26 12.18 -11.37 -0.33
N ALA A 27 11.56 -10.72 -1.32
CA ALA A 27 11.78 -9.30 -1.61
C ALA A 27 11.33 -8.42 -0.44
N MET A 28 10.17 -8.73 0.16
CA MET A 28 9.70 -8.06 1.37
C MET A 28 10.64 -8.30 2.55
N ALA A 29 11.14 -9.52 2.74
CA ALA A 29 12.12 -9.83 3.79
C ALA A 29 13.44 -9.06 3.59
N ILE A 30 13.94 -8.98 2.35
CA ILE A 30 15.11 -8.18 1.97
C ILE A 30 14.91 -6.70 2.28
N CYS A 31 13.69 -6.19 2.08
CA CYS A 31 13.32 -4.82 2.40
C CYS A 31 12.95 -4.61 3.89
N GLY A 32 12.98 -5.66 4.73
CA GLY A 32 12.54 -5.55 6.13
C GLY A 32 11.08 -5.10 6.27
N MET A 33 10.22 -5.56 5.35
CA MET A 33 8.79 -5.31 5.36
C MET A 33 8.03 -6.48 6.00
N SER A 34 6.91 -6.18 6.66
CA SER A 34 6.04 -7.19 7.26
C SER A 34 5.36 -8.05 6.17
N THR A 35 5.28 -9.36 6.43
CA THR A 35 4.55 -10.33 5.61
C THR A 35 3.19 -10.71 6.20
N ASP A 36 2.54 -9.79 6.93
CA ASP A 36 1.28 -10.04 7.68
C ASP A 36 0.16 -10.65 6.83
N PHE A 37 0.17 -10.40 5.52
CA PHE A 37 -0.78 -10.99 4.58
C PHE A 37 -0.67 -12.53 4.49
N ILE A 38 0.50 -13.10 4.84
CA ILE A 38 0.75 -14.55 4.95
C ILE A 38 0.74 -14.96 6.42
N CYS A 39 1.62 -14.36 7.21
CA CYS A 39 1.72 -14.57 8.64
C CYS A 39 2.37 -13.34 9.30
N PRO A 40 1.91 -12.96 10.51
CA PRO A 40 2.48 -11.83 11.23
C PRO A 40 3.87 -12.11 11.81
N GLU A 41 4.24 -13.39 11.96
CA GLU A 41 5.55 -13.77 12.46
C GLU A 41 6.66 -13.67 11.40
N GLU A 42 7.87 -13.42 11.87
CA GLU A 42 9.05 -13.34 11.01
C GLU A 42 9.41 -14.72 10.44
N ILE A 43 9.70 -14.76 9.13
CA ILE A 43 10.04 -15.97 8.40
C ILE A 43 11.53 -16.26 8.56
N LYS A 44 11.85 -17.46 9.04
CA LYS A 44 13.22 -17.94 9.27
C LYS A 44 13.71 -18.84 8.14
N ILE A 45 12.87 -19.76 7.69
CA ILE A 45 13.21 -20.77 6.68
C ILE A 45 12.13 -20.75 5.60
N MET A 46 12.55 -20.90 4.35
CA MET A 46 11.66 -21.13 3.21
C MET A 46 12.13 -22.38 2.45
N SER A 47 11.22 -23.30 2.20
CA SER A 47 11.47 -24.52 1.44
C SER A 47 10.59 -24.56 0.20
N PHE A 48 11.17 -25.03 -0.90
CA PHE A 48 10.53 -25.11 -2.21
C PHE A 48 10.44 -26.57 -2.65
N GLU A 49 9.34 -26.96 -3.30
CA GLU A 49 9.16 -28.30 -3.91
C GLU A 49 9.59 -29.41 -2.93
N THR A 50 9.04 -29.36 -1.71
CA THR A 50 9.48 -30.20 -0.59
C THR A 50 9.13 -31.67 -0.81
N ALA A 51 9.62 -32.57 0.06
CA ALA A 51 9.13 -33.94 0.11
C ALA A 51 7.76 -34.06 0.84
N GLU A 52 7.10 -32.92 1.06
CA GLU A 52 5.83 -32.80 1.78
C GLU A 52 4.67 -32.69 0.79
N GLU A 53 3.45 -32.99 1.20
CA GLU A 53 2.32 -33.15 0.27
C GLU A 53 1.80 -31.83 -0.32
N ILE A 54 2.18 -30.71 0.30
CA ILE A 54 2.05 -29.37 -0.27
C ILE A 54 3.43 -29.00 -0.80
N ASP A 55 3.62 -29.27 -2.08
CA ASP A 55 4.93 -29.16 -2.72
C ASP A 55 5.36 -27.70 -2.94
N ASP A 56 4.43 -26.76 -3.11
CA ASP A 56 4.79 -25.45 -3.70
C ASP A 56 5.78 -24.63 -2.82
N ILE A 57 5.34 -24.19 -1.63
CA ILE A 57 6.16 -23.35 -0.71
C ILE A 57 5.83 -23.69 0.75
N VAL A 58 6.85 -23.89 1.57
CA VAL A 58 6.73 -24.09 3.03
C VAL A 58 7.59 -23.09 3.78
N LEU A 59 6.99 -22.35 4.70
CA LEU A 59 7.67 -21.37 5.54
C LEU A 59 7.76 -21.88 6.97
N GLU A 60 8.90 -21.65 7.63
CA GLU A 60 9.04 -21.81 9.08
C GLU A 60 9.31 -20.45 9.70
N THR A 61 8.50 -20.08 10.68
CA THR A 61 8.63 -18.82 11.41
C THR A 61 9.61 -18.94 12.58
N ASN A 62 10.07 -17.81 13.11
CA ASN A 62 10.90 -17.77 14.32
C ASN A 62 10.20 -18.38 15.56
N THR A 63 8.86 -18.45 15.57
CA THR A 63 8.06 -19.10 16.62
C THR A 63 7.93 -20.62 16.46
N GLY A 64 8.47 -21.20 15.38
CA GLY A 64 8.37 -22.64 15.08
C GLY A 64 7.04 -23.06 14.45
N ARG A 65 6.16 -22.10 14.10
CA ARG A 65 4.97 -22.32 13.28
C ARG A 65 5.37 -22.56 11.81
N SER A 66 4.76 -23.55 11.18
CA SER A 66 4.87 -23.80 9.74
C SER A 66 3.69 -23.20 8.97
N VAL A 67 3.97 -22.61 7.81
CA VAL A 67 2.96 -22.11 6.88
C VAL A 67 3.14 -22.82 5.55
N TYR A 68 2.10 -23.54 5.13
CA TYR A 68 2.09 -24.30 3.90
C TYR A 68 1.28 -23.56 2.85
N ILE A 69 1.90 -23.19 1.73
CA ILE A 69 1.27 -22.38 0.69
C ILE A 69 1.14 -23.22 -0.57
N GLN A 70 -0.10 -23.34 -1.09
CA GLN A 70 -0.39 -23.85 -2.42
C GLN A 70 -0.75 -22.68 -3.32
N ALA A 71 0.05 -22.41 -4.36
CA ALA A 71 -0.14 -21.27 -5.25
C ALA A 71 -0.79 -21.70 -6.57
N LYS A 72 -1.94 -21.09 -6.87
CA LYS A 72 -2.69 -21.26 -8.12
C LYS A 72 -3.05 -19.90 -8.69
N VAL A 73 -2.42 -19.53 -9.81
CA VAL A 73 -2.66 -18.24 -10.48
C VAL A 73 -4.14 -18.00 -10.75
N ASN A 74 -4.84 -19.02 -11.23
CA ASN A 74 -6.29 -19.04 -11.39
C ASN A 74 -6.84 -20.33 -10.78
N ILE A 75 -8.02 -20.23 -10.15
CA ILE A 75 -8.73 -21.38 -9.61
C ILE A 75 -10.23 -21.12 -9.63
N SER A 76 -10.99 -22.16 -9.93
CA SER A 76 -12.45 -22.15 -9.85
C SER A 76 -12.94 -22.93 -8.64
N PHE A 77 -14.13 -22.59 -8.13
CA PHE A 77 -14.77 -23.39 -7.10
C PHE A 77 -15.34 -24.67 -7.74
N SER A 78 -14.49 -25.68 -7.92
CA SER A 78 -14.84 -26.98 -8.48
C SER A 78 -14.31 -28.11 -7.59
N LEU A 79 -15.25 -28.88 -7.05
CA LEU A 79 -14.99 -30.03 -6.17
C LEU A 79 -15.16 -31.38 -6.90
N SER A 80 -15.21 -31.33 -8.23
CA SER A 80 -15.31 -32.53 -9.09
C SER A 80 -14.05 -33.40 -9.02
N LYS A 81 -14.07 -34.60 -9.62
CA LYS A 81 -12.94 -35.55 -9.56
C LYS A 81 -11.62 -34.92 -10.03
N ASN A 82 -11.69 -34.03 -11.02
CA ASN A 82 -10.54 -33.31 -11.60
C ASN A 82 -10.58 -31.81 -11.24
N GLY A 83 -11.28 -31.43 -10.17
CA GLY A 83 -11.38 -30.03 -9.76
C GLY A 83 -10.12 -29.56 -9.03
N ASP A 84 -9.58 -28.42 -9.44
CA ASP A 84 -8.34 -27.86 -8.85
C ASP A 84 -8.48 -27.64 -7.34
N LEU A 85 -9.61 -27.12 -6.87
CA LEU A 85 -9.85 -26.89 -5.44
C LEU A 85 -9.87 -28.21 -4.65
N LYS A 86 -10.40 -29.29 -5.23
CA LYS A 86 -10.33 -30.61 -4.61
C LYS A 86 -8.87 -31.06 -4.45
N SER A 87 -8.03 -30.82 -5.47
CA SER A 87 -6.61 -31.16 -5.41
C SER A 87 -5.91 -30.42 -4.26
N VAL A 88 -6.15 -29.11 -4.12
CA VAL A 88 -5.60 -28.30 -3.02
C VAL A 88 -6.02 -28.85 -1.66
N LEU A 89 -7.32 -29.13 -1.48
CA LEU A 89 -7.83 -29.70 -0.23
C LEU A 89 -7.25 -31.09 0.08
N SER A 90 -6.97 -31.89 -0.94
CA SER A 90 -6.28 -33.17 -0.75
C SER A 90 -4.88 -32.97 -0.20
N GLN A 91 -4.10 -32.05 -0.78
CA GLN A 91 -2.75 -31.75 -0.31
C GLN A 91 -2.76 -31.24 1.14
N PHE A 92 -3.70 -30.35 1.48
CA PHE A 92 -3.87 -29.86 2.87
C PHE A 92 -4.17 -31.01 3.84
N LYS A 93 -5.03 -31.94 3.44
CA LYS A 93 -5.37 -33.09 4.27
C LYS A 93 -4.20 -34.03 4.46
N SER A 94 -3.53 -34.41 3.37
CA SER A 94 -2.38 -35.30 3.41
C SER A 94 -1.27 -34.72 4.30
N GLN A 95 -0.96 -33.42 4.13
CA GLN A 95 0.04 -32.75 4.95
C GLN A 95 -0.32 -32.76 6.44
N HIS A 96 -1.57 -32.43 6.76
CA HIS A 96 -2.00 -32.39 8.16
C HIS A 96 -1.97 -33.77 8.81
N CYS A 97 -2.38 -34.83 8.11
CA CYS A 97 -2.40 -36.18 8.65
C CYS A 97 -0.98 -36.78 8.73
N LEU A 98 0.01 -36.28 7.98
CA LEU A 98 1.42 -36.70 8.10
C LEU A 98 2.15 -36.02 9.27
N ASN A 99 2.20 -34.67 9.30
CA ASN A 99 3.08 -33.91 10.21
C ASN A 99 2.42 -32.67 10.82
N GLY A 100 1.08 -32.56 10.79
CA GLY A 100 0.38 -31.34 11.19
C GLY A 100 0.50 -30.99 12.67
N LYS A 101 1.07 -29.83 12.98
CA LYS A 101 1.06 -29.22 14.32
C LYS A 101 -0.21 -28.39 14.53
N ASP A 102 -0.51 -28.07 15.79
CA ASP A 102 -1.67 -27.25 16.13
C ASP A 102 -1.54 -25.79 15.72
N SER A 103 -0.31 -25.27 15.61
CA SER A 103 -0.03 -23.91 15.18
C SER A 103 0.02 -23.70 13.66
N ASP A 104 0.03 -24.78 12.85
CA ASP A 104 0.25 -24.69 11.40
C ASP A 104 -0.91 -24.04 10.65
N ILE A 105 -0.59 -23.43 9.51
CA ILE A 105 -1.54 -22.73 8.63
C ILE A 105 -1.42 -23.28 7.20
N TYR A 106 -2.56 -23.44 6.52
CA TYR A 106 -2.64 -23.84 5.11
C TYR A 106 -3.21 -22.69 4.28
N ILE A 107 -2.49 -22.27 3.25
CA ILE A 107 -2.83 -21.09 2.45
C ILE A 107 -3.02 -21.49 0.99
N LEU A 108 -4.18 -21.18 0.44
CA LEU A 108 -4.36 -21.11 -1.02
C LEU A 108 -4.00 -19.70 -1.49
N ALA A 109 -2.84 -19.54 -2.09
CA ALA A 109 -2.40 -18.29 -2.72
C ALA A 109 -2.92 -18.22 -4.16
N THR A 110 -3.64 -17.16 -4.50
CA THR A 110 -4.27 -17.02 -5.82
C THR A 110 -4.37 -15.57 -6.29
N SER A 111 -4.73 -15.30 -7.55
CA SER A 111 -4.82 -13.94 -8.08
C SER A 111 -6.28 -13.47 -8.25
N MET A 112 -6.45 -12.21 -8.65
CA MET A 112 -7.74 -11.62 -9.05
C MET A 112 -8.39 -12.33 -10.26
N ARG A 113 -7.65 -13.17 -10.98
CA ARG A 113 -8.14 -13.96 -12.13
C ARG A 113 -8.94 -15.19 -11.72
N SER A 114 -8.92 -15.55 -10.43
CA SER A 114 -9.69 -16.65 -9.87
C SER A 114 -11.18 -16.34 -9.75
N SER A 115 -12.01 -17.38 -9.61
CA SER A 115 -13.44 -17.14 -9.53
C SER A 115 -13.80 -16.36 -8.26
N LYS A 116 -14.76 -15.43 -8.38
CA LYS A 116 -15.26 -14.65 -7.24
C LYS A 116 -15.85 -15.54 -6.15
N LYS A 117 -16.35 -16.74 -6.49
CA LYS A 117 -16.74 -17.75 -5.51
C LYS A 117 -15.56 -18.24 -4.64
N VAL A 118 -14.34 -18.34 -5.19
CA VAL A 118 -13.12 -18.65 -4.42
C VAL A 118 -12.61 -17.42 -3.66
N ILE A 119 -12.34 -16.33 -4.37
CA ILE A 119 -11.66 -15.17 -3.77
C ILE A 119 -12.56 -14.39 -2.79
N TYR A 120 -13.88 -14.54 -2.88
CA TYR A 120 -14.83 -13.92 -1.95
C TYR A 120 -15.52 -14.94 -1.05
N ASP A 121 -16.35 -15.84 -1.57
CA ASP A 121 -17.21 -16.65 -0.69
C ASP A 121 -16.42 -17.69 0.09
N LEU A 122 -15.54 -18.45 -0.57
CA LEU A 122 -14.72 -19.46 0.10
C LEU A 122 -13.79 -18.81 1.12
N ARG A 123 -13.08 -17.76 0.71
CA ARG A 123 -12.20 -16.99 1.60
C ARG A 123 -12.93 -16.57 2.87
N THR A 124 -14.09 -15.93 2.73
CA THR A 124 -14.83 -15.43 3.88
C THR A 124 -15.48 -16.53 4.70
N ALA A 125 -15.97 -17.60 4.06
CA ALA A 125 -16.49 -18.77 4.76
C ALA A 125 -15.41 -19.44 5.63
N LEU A 126 -14.18 -19.58 5.12
CA LEU A 126 -13.05 -20.12 5.87
C LEU A 126 -12.66 -19.21 7.05
N ASN A 127 -12.53 -17.90 6.83
CA ASN A 127 -12.22 -16.93 7.89
C ASN A 127 -13.29 -16.90 8.99
N ALA A 128 -14.58 -16.95 8.62
CA ALA A 128 -15.65 -17.02 9.59
C ALA A 128 -15.62 -18.35 10.38
N TYR A 129 -15.30 -19.46 9.71
CA TYR A 129 -15.19 -20.77 10.35
C TYR A 129 -13.99 -20.88 11.29
N SER A 130 -12.84 -20.31 10.93
CA SER A 130 -11.62 -20.32 11.75
C SER A 130 -11.79 -19.53 13.05
N SER A 131 -12.58 -18.45 13.03
CA SER A 131 -12.80 -17.57 14.17
C SER A 131 -13.83 -18.05 15.22
N CYS A 132 -14.53 -19.17 15.01
CA CYS A 132 -15.57 -19.63 15.94
C CYS A 132 -15.70 -21.15 16.04
N GLU A 133 -16.44 -21.63 17.05
CA GLU A 133 -16.78 -23.05 17.14
C GLU A 133 -17.79 -23.45 16.06
N SER A 134 -17.66 -24.67 15.54
CA SER A 134 -18.42 -25.21 14.41
C SER A 134 -19.94 -25.14 14.65
N ARG A 135 -20.38 -25.37 15.90
CA ARG A 135 -21.80 -25.27 16.27
C ARG A 135 -22.36 -23.85 16.09
N PHE A 136 -21.59 -22.82 16.44
CA PHE A 136 -22.01 -21.42 16.32
C PHE A 136 -21.98 -20.99 14.86
N PHE A 137 -20.98 -21.43 14.09
CA PHE A 137 -20.95 -21.23 12.65
C PHE A 137 -22.23 -21.75 11.97
N PHE A 138 -22.59 -23.02 12.20
CA PHE A 138 -23.77 -23.63 11.57
C PHE A 138 -25.11 -23.10 12.10
N ARG A 139 -25.12 -22.44 13.26
CA ARG A 139 -26.29 -21.71 13.76
C ARG A 139 -26.41 -20.35 13.07
N ASP A 140 -25.34 -19.56 13.08
CA ASP A 140 -25.42 -18.10 12.89
C ASP A 140 -25.11 -17.64 11.46
N GLN A 141 -24.30 -18.40 10.70
CA GLN A 141 -23.81 -17.97 9.39
C GLN A 141 -24.85 -18.07 8.26
N SER A 142 -24.53 -17.51 7.10
CA SER A 142 -25.38 -17.59 5.91
C SER A 142 -25.51 -19.02 5.37
N GLN A 143 -26.63 -19.36 4.72
CA GLN A 143 -26.81 -20.69 4.11
C GLN A 143 -25.76 -20.99 3.03
N GLU A 144 -25.30 -19.97 2.30
CA GLU A 144 -24.24 -20.13 1.29
C GLU A 144 -22.91 -20.53 1.93
N PHE A 145 -22.52 -19.88 3.03
CA PHE A 145 -21.30 -20.23 3.77
C PHE A 145 -21.40 -21.62 4.40
N LYS A 146 -22.56 -21.95 4.98
CA LYS A 146 -22.84 -23.30 5.49
C LYS A 146 -22.74 -24.34 4.39
N LYS A 147 -23.23 -24.04 3.18
CA LYS A 147 -23.16 -24.92 2.02
C LYS A 147 -21.70 -25.13 1.59
N ILE A 148 -20.92 -24.06 1.44
CA ILE A 148 -19.49 -24.14 1.11
C ILE A 148 -18.75 -25.02 2.12
N ILE A 149 -18.88 -24.75 3.41
CA ILE A 149 -18.19 -25.54 4.45
C ILE A 149 -18.68 -27.00 4.46
N LYS A 150 -19.99 -27.26 4.30
CA LYS A 150 -20.51 -28.63 4.20
C LYS A 150 -19.97 -29.38 2.99
N GLU A 151 -19.86 -28.72 1.84
CA GLU A 151 -19.26 -29.30 0.63
C GLU A 151 -17.79 -29.64 0.86
N ILE A 152 -17.02 -28.75 1.50
CA ILE A 152 -15.62 -28.99 1.87
C ILE A 152 -15.51 -30.16 2.85
N ILE A 153 -16.30 -30.21 3.93
CA ILE A 153 -16.33 -31.32 4.89
C ILE A 153 -16.63 -32.64 4.17
N CYS A 154 -17.64 -32.66 3.30
CA CYS A 154 -18.03 -33.84 2.54
C CYS A 154 -16.88 -34.35 1.65
N ILE A 155 -16.16 -33.43 1.01
CA ILE A 155 -15.03 -33.77 0.15
C ILE A 155 -13.82 -34.22 0.97
N LEU A 156 -13.45 -33.50 2.03
CA LEU A 156 -12.37 -33.89 2.91
C LEU A 156 -12.61 -35.27 3.51
N ASN A 157 -13.83 -35.61 3.93
CA ASN A 157 -14.17 -36.96 4.42
C ASN A 157 -14.01 -38.06 3.36
N LYS A 158 -14.10 -37.73 2.06
CA LYS A 158 -13.96 -38.69 0.95
C LYS A 158 -12.53 -38.81 0.42
N ILE A 159 -11.66 -37.85 0.70
CA ILE A 159 -10.27 -37.85 0.28
C ILE A 159 -9.46 -38.76 1.21
N GLU A 160 -8.55 -39.57 0.67
CA GLU A 160 -7.58 -40.33 1.47
C GLU A 160 -6.41 -39.43 1.90
N PRO A 161 -5.81 -39.64 3.09
CA PRO A 161 -6.16 -40.66 4.10
C PRO A 161 -7.49 -40.33 4.80
N ILE A 162 -8.31 -41.33 5.14
CA ILE A 162 -9.55 -41.09 5.91
C ILE A 162 -9.16 -40.71 7.34
N CYS A 163 -9.40 -39.46 7.71
CA CYS A 163 -9.08 -38.90 9.03
C CYS A 163 -10.42 -38.63 9.77
N GLY A 164 -10.44 -38.71 11.12
CA GLY A 164 -11.67 -38.52 11.91
C GLY A 164 -12.26 -37.10 11.82
N GLU A 165 -13.53 -36.92 12.23
CA GLU A 165 -14.24 -35.63 12.10
C GLU A 165 -13.49 -34.44 12.75
N ASN A 166 -12.84 -34.66 13.90
CA ASN A 166 -12.04 -33.65 14.58
C ASN A 166 -10.85 -33.16 13.74
N ILE A 167 -10.31 -34.00 12.86
CA ILE A 167 -9.17 -33.65 12.01
C ILE A 167 -9.64 -32.77 10.85
N VAL A 168 -10.78 -33.08 10.23
CA VAL A 168 -11.37 -32.26 9.18
C VAL A 168 -11.70 -30.86 9.68
N ASP A 169 -12.26 -30.75 10.89
CA ASP A 169 -12.53 -29.46 11.54
C ASP A 169 -11.24 -28.63 11.72
N LYS A 170 -10.17 -29.26 12.20
CA LYS A 170 -8.85 -28.61 12.37
C LYS A 170 -8.28 -28.12 11.03
N ILE A 171 -8.36 -28.92 9.96
CA ILE A 171 -7.85 -28.54 8.63
C ILE A 171 -8.56 -27.29 8.12
N ILE A 172 -9.90 -27.27 8.19
CA ILE A 172 -10.69 -26.13 7.70
C ILE A 172 -10.38 -24.88 8.51
N LYS A 173 -10.30 -24.98 9.85
CA LYS A 173 -9.96 -23.83 10.72
C LYS A 173 -8.56 -23.26 10.48
N LYS A 174 -7.63 -24.08 9.98
CA LYS A 174 -6.26 -23.68 9.64
C LYS A 174 -6.11 -23.24 8.18
N SER A 175 -7.14 -23.40 7.37
CA SER A 175 -7.10 -23.08 5.93
C SER A 175 -7.56 -21.64 5.68
N CYS A 176 -6.85 -20.92 4.82
CA CYS A 176 -7.28 -19.61 4.33
C CYS A 176 -6.99 -19.42 2.83
N VAL A 177 -7.57 -18.37 2.24
CA VAL A 177 -7.33 -17.97 0.85
C VAL A 177 -6.74 -16.58 0.84
N ASN A 178 -5.57 -16.43 0.23
CA ASN A 178 -4.87 -15.17 0.07
C ASN A 178 -4.81 -14.77 -1.41
N ILE A 179 -5.15 -13.51 -1.68
CA ILE A 179 -5.11 -12.94 -3.03
C ILE A 179 -3.78 -12.20 -3.16
N ILE A 180 -2.92 -12.64 -4.07
CA ILE A 180 -1.55 -12.13 -4.26
C ILE A 180 -1.36 -11.81 -5.75
N SER A 181 -1.61 -10.55 -6.13
CA SER A 181 -1.54 -10.10 -7.53
C SER A 181 -0.12 -9.68 -7.91
N VAL A 182 0.76 -10.66 -8.14
CA VAL A 182 2.21 -10.47 -8.42
C VAL A 182 2.61 -10.89 -9.84
N GLU A 183 1.65 -11.01 -10.75
CA GLU A 183 1.96 -11.22 -12.15
C GLU A 183 2.48 -9.94 -12.79
N SER A 184 3.08 -10.09 -13.98
CA SER A 184 3.68 -8.96 -14.68
C SER A 184 2.67 -7.83 -14.90
N GLY A 185 2.99 -6.64 -14.39
CA GLY A 185 2.16 -5.44 -14.47
C GLY A 185 1.10 -5.31 -13.38
N ASP A 186 0.94 -6.29 -12.49
CA ASP A 186 -0.02 -6.18 -11.39
C ASP A 186 0.44 -5.17 -10.32
N ALA A 187 -0.52 -4.59 -9.60
CA ALA A 187 -0.27 -3.56 -8.58
C ALA A 187 0.72 -3.99 -7.49
N PHE A 188 0.68 -5.26 -7.05
CA PHE A 188 1.58 -5.71 -5.99
C PHE A 188 3.00 -6.00 -6.52
N GLU A 189 3.16 -6.41 -7.78
CA GLU A 189 4.49 -6.47 -8.41
C GLU A 189 5.14 -5.08 -8.46
N LYS A 190 4.39 -4.09 -8.94
CA LYS A 190 4.84 -2.68 -9.00
C LYS A 190 5.23 -2.15 -7.62
N ALA A 191 4.46 -2.50 -6.58
CA ALA A 191 4.79 -2.15 -5.21
C ALA A 191 6.10 -2.80 -4.72
N ILE A 192 6.38 -4.06 -5.08
CA ILE A 192 7.63 -4.75 -4.73
C ILE A 192 8.83 -4.09 -5.41
N ILE A 193 8.71 -3.76 -6.70
CA ILE A 193 9.79 -3.08 -7.46
C ILE A 193 10.05 -1.71 -6.84
N LEU A 194 8.99 -0.95 -6.54
CA LEU A 194 9.09 0.31 -5.81
C LEU A 194 9.76 0.15 -4.45
N SER A 195 9.53 -0.97 -3.74
CA SER A 195 10.21 -1.26 -2.46
C SER A 195 11.68 -1.47 -2.65
N LEU A 196 12.08 -2.29 -3.62
CA LEU A 196 13.50 -2.51 -3.93
C LEU A 196 14.17 -1.17 -4.29
N ALA A 197 13.52 -0.36 -5.13
CA ALA A 197 13.97 0.98 -5.49
C ALA A 197 14.14 1.87 -4.25
N SER A 198 13.11 1.93 -3.41
CA SER A 198 13.13 2.78 -2.23
C SER A 198 14.18 2.34 -1.24
N HIS A 199 14.53 1.05 -1.19
CA HIS A 199 15.51 0.47 -0.27
C HIS A 199 16.96 0.49 -0.82
N GLY A 200 17.19 1.19 -1.94
CA GLY A 200 18.51 1.46 -2.49
C GLY A 200 19.15 0.30 -3.26
N TYR A 201 18.33 -0.63 -3.78
CA TYR A 201 18.80 -1.69 -4.67
C TYR A 201 19.07 -1.14 -6.08
N GLU A 202 20.22 -1.52 -6.65
CA GLU A 202 20.57 -1.14 -8.02
C GLU A 202 19.68 -1.88 -9.03
N ASN A 203 19.12 -1.17 -10.01
CA ASN A 203 18.23 -1.73 -11.03
C ASN A 203 17.14 -2.66 -10.43
N PRO A 204 16.13 -2.07 -9.75
CA PRO A 204 15.10 -2.81 -9.01
C PRO A 204 14.38 -3.88 -9.84
N ASP A 205 14.08 -3.61 -11.11
CA ASP A 205 13.47 -4.58 -12.04
C ASP A 205 14.37 -5.80 -12.28
N ALA A 206 15.67 -5.58 -12.48
CA ALA A 206 16.63 -6.68 -12.66
C ALA A 206 16.80 -7.50 -11.38
N ILE A 207 16.79 -6.85 -10.21
CA ILE A 207 16.84 -7.53 -8.91
C ILE A 207 15.58 -8.35 -8.68
N TRP A 208 14.41 -7.80 -8.97
CA TRP A 208 13.15 -8.53 -8.92
C TRP A 208 13.17 -9.76 -9.86
N GLY A 209 13.60 -9.58 -11.11
CA GLY A 209 13.77 -10.67 -12.07
C GLY A 209 14.77 -11.72 -11.60
N LYS A 210 15.85 -11.30 -10.93
CA LYS A 210 16.82 -12.22 -10.33
C LYS A 210 16.22 -13.02 -9.17
N ILE A 211 15.47 -12.39 -8.26
CA ILE A 211 14.81 -13.09 -7.14
C ILE A 211 13.83 -14.15 -7.70
N ILE A 212 13.03 -13.81 -8.72
CA ILE A 212 12.15 -14.77 -9.39
C ILE A 212 12.98 -15.93 -9.98
N SER A 213 14.05 -15.63 -10.71
CA SER A 213 14.93 -16.65 -11.31
C SER A 213 15.58 -17.57 -10.27
N ASP A 214 15.97 -17.01 -9.12
CA ASP A 214 16.53 -17.79 -8.01
C ASP A 214 15.45 -18.69 -7.40
N CYS A 215 14.22 -18.19 -7.17
CA CYS A 215 13.08 -18.99 -6.71
C CYS A 215 12.76 -20.16 -7.67
N ILE A 216 12.74 -19.91 -8.99
CA ILE A 216 12.56 -20.96 -10.00
C ILE A 216 13.66 -22.02 -9.87
N SER A 217 14.90 -21.59 -9.64
CA SER A 217 16.05 -22.49 -9.46
C SER A 217 15.96 -23.29 -8.16
N PHE A 218 15.49 -22.66 -7.09
CA PHE A 218 15.28 -23.31 -5.79
C PHE A 218 14.17 -24.35 -5.86
N SER A 219 13.06 -24.07 -6.54
CA SER A 219 12.00 -25.04 -6.83
C SER A 219 12.54 -26.24 -7.61
N LYS A 220 13.28 -26.02 -8.71
CA LYS A 220 13.86 -27.12 -9.50
C LYS A 220 14.79 -28.03 -8.69
N LEU A 221 15.50 -27.46 -7.71
CA LEU A 221 16.46 -28.17 -6.86
C LEU A 221 15.86 -28.64 -5.53
N ARG A 222 14.56 -28.40 -5.28
CA ARG A 222 13.87 -28.73 -4.03
C ARG A 222 14.59 -28.19 -2.79
N LYS A 223 15.06 -26.94 -2.89
CA LYS A 223 15.99 -26.36 -1.92
C LYS A 223 15.25 -25.81 -0.70
N THR A 224 15.86 -25.97 0.47
CA THR A 224 15.51 -25.21 1.68
C THR A 224 16.55 -24.11 1.89
N ILE A 225 16.07 -22.89 2.13
CA ILE A 225 16.92 -21.71 2.36
C ILE A 225 16.65 -21.11 3.74
N ILE A 226 17.70 -20.57 4.35
CA ILE A 226 17.59 -19.71 5.53
C ILE A 226 17.42 -18.28 5.01
N VAL A 227 16.35 -17.61 5.40
CA VAL A 227 15.98 -16.28 4.87
C VAL A 227 17.08 -15.25 5.16
N ASP A 228 17.71 -15.29 6.34
CA ASP A 228 18.83 -14.38 6.68
C ASP A 228 20.03 -14.50 5.73
N ASN A 229 20.34 -15.72 5.28
CA ASN A 229 21.42 -15.94 4.33
C ASN A 229 21.07 -15.33 2.97
N PHE A 230 19.80 -15.45 2.56
CA PHE A 230 19.31 -14.84 1.33
C PHE A 230 19.35 -13.32 1.41
N ILE A 231 18.90 -12.72 2.53
CA ILE A 231 19.00 -11.28 2.78
C ILE A 231 20.46 -10.82 2.67
N SER A 232 21.36 -11.53 3.36
CA SER A 232 22.79 -11.21 3.36
C SER A 232 23.42 -11.32 1.98
N GLU A 233 23.01 -12.31 1.18
CA GLU A 233 23.48 -12.47 -0.20
C GLU A 233 23.06 -11.29 -1.07
N TYR A 234 21.83 -10.80 -0.91
CA TYR A 234 21.30 -9.71 -1.72
C TYR A 234 21.77 -8.33 -1.30
N LYS A 235 22.34 -8.15 -0.09
CA LYS A 235 22.95 -6.88 0.34
C LYS A 235 24.00 -6.36 -0.65
N LYS A 236 24.73 -7.26 -1.32
CA LYS A 236 25.77 -6.89 -2.32
C LYS A 236 25.24 -6.13 -3.54
N PHE A 237 23.93 -6.15 -3.78
CA PHE A 237 23.27 -5.44 -4.87
C PHE A 237 22.73 -4.06 -4.46
N LYS A 238 22.99 -3.63 -3.22
CA LYS A 238 22.78 -2.24 -2.82
C LYS A 238 23.93 -1.38 -3.32
N HIS A 239 23.65 -0.11 -3.60
CA HIS A 239 24.70 0.84 -3.96
C HIS A 239 25.82 0.89 -2.90
N ALA A 240 27.06 0.68 -3.33
CA ALA A 240 28.24 0.81 -2.47
C ALA A 240 28.35 2.25 -1.93
N GLY A 241 28.27 2.42 -0.61
CA GLY A 241 28.25 3.73 0.04
C GLY A 241 26.87 4.22 0.50
N ARG A 242 25.80 3.44 0.29
CA ARG A 242 24.47 3.62 0.93
C ARG A 242 24.25 2.65 2.10
N ASP A 243 25.33 2.11 2.69
CA ASP A 243 25.27 1.31 3.92
C ASP A 243 25.01 2.23 5.11
N ILE A 244 23.73 2.34 5.48
CA ILE A 244 23.37 2.82 6.81
C ILE A 244 23.65 1.66 7.78
N ASN A 245 24.42 1.94 8.82
CA ASN A 245 25.02 0.96 9.72
C ASN A 245 24.04 -0.12 10.21
N ASP A 246 24.44 -1.39 10.05
CA ASP A 246 23.71 -2.57 10.52
C ASP A 246 23.30 -2.47 12.00
N SER A 247 21.99 -2.29 12.25
CA SER A 247 21.33 -2.79 13.47
C SER A 247 20.43 -3.98 13.11
N PRO A 248 20.29 -4.98 14.02
CA PRO A 248 19.53 -6.17 13.71
C PRO A 248 18.03 -5.89 13.78
N ARG A 249 17.34 -6.19 12.67
CA ARG A 249 15.92 -6.58 12.58
C ARG A 249 14.95 -5.79 13.47
N VAL A 250 14.53 -4.63 12.99
CA VAL A 250 13.16 -4.11 13.16
C VAL A 250 12.81 -3.40 11.85
N ASN A 251 11.54 -3.51 11.43
CA ASN A 251 10.97 -2.85 10.26
C ASN A 251 11.58 -1.47 9.95
N ASN A 252 11.56 -1.14 8.66
CA ASN A 252 11.50 0.21 8.12
C ASN A 252 12.83 0.82 7.63
N PHE A 253 13.04 0.79 6.32
CA PHE A 253 13.71 1.90 5.60
C PHE A 253 12.95 3.24 5.77
N PHE A 254 11.69 3.17 6.22
CA PHE A 254 10.88 4.32 6.65
C PHE A 254 11.13 4.79 8.09
N GLN A 255 11.91 4.05 8.89
CA GLN A 255 12.55 4.60 10.07
C GLN A 255 13.91 5.02 9.57
N VAL A 256 14.11 6.32 9.57
CA VAL A 256 15.40 6.91 9.30
C VAL A 256 16.36 6.27 10.29
N ASP A 257 17.27 5.42 9.80
CA ASP A 257 18.30 4.86 10.64
C ASP A 257 19.29 5.98 10.95
N MET A 258 19.14 6.52 12.15
CA MET A 258 19.96 7.59 12.70
C MET A 258 21.34 7.05 13.15
N GLY A 259 21.74 5.86 12.69
CA GLY A 259 22.97 5.17 13.05
C GLY A 259 23.02 4.87 14.55
N LYS A 260 24.11 5.24 15.22
CA LYS A 260 24.25 5.08 16.68
C LYS A 260 23.32 5.98 17.50
N MET A 261 22.49 6.83 16.87
CA MET A 261 21.68 7.86 17.53
C MET A 261 22.48 8.68 18.56
N ASP A 262 23.74 8.94 18.25
CA ASP A 262 24.66 9.62 19.15
C ASP A 262 24.52 11.13 18.95
N PHE A 263 23.36 11.66 19.35
CA PHE A 263 23.07 13.08 19.23
C PHE A 263 24.03 13.90 20.07
N LEU A 264 24.67 14.89 19.43
CA LEU A 264 25.48 15.88 20.12
C LEU A 264 24.56 16.93 20.76
N VAL A 265 24.67 17.09 22.06
CA VAL A 265 23.69 17.82 22.89
C VAL A 265 24.34 18.77 23.89
N GLY A 266 25.60 18.56 24.24
CA GLY A 266 26.32 19.38 25.21
C GLY A 266 26.59 20.81 24.71
N LYS A 267 26.75 20.97 23.39
CA LYS A 267 27.06 22.25 22.74
C LYS A 267 25.92 22.79 21.88
N GLU A 268 25.94 24.11 21.71
CA GLU A 268 25.05 24.88 20.86
C GLU A 268 25.88 25.83 19.99
N PHE A 269 25.69 25.75 18.67
CA PHE A 269 26.32 26.65 17.71
C PHE A 269 25.27 27.54 17.08
N ILE A 270 25.49 28.85 17.13
CA ILE A 270 24.52 29.86 16.71
C ILE A 270 25.16 30.75 15.63
N PHE A 271 24.41 31.01 14.56
CA PHE A 271 24.69 32.08 13.63
C PHE A 271 23.64 33.18 13.82
N CYS A 272 24.10 34.41 14.05
CA CYS A 272 23.26 35.54 14.44
C CYS A 272 23.76 36.85 13.82
N ASP A 273 22.88 37.85 13.79
CA ASP A 273 23.22 39.23 13.42
C ASP A 273 23.18 40.10 14.68
N VAL A 274 24.36 40.50 15.16
CA VAL A 274 24.51 41.19 16.43
C VAL A 274 24.31 42.70 16.24
N PRO A 275 23.35 43.34 16.94
CA PRO A 275 23.12 44.78 16.83
C PRO A 275 24.21 45.60 17.51
N GLU A 276 24.31 46.89 17.16
CA GLU A 276 25.30 47.84 17.73
C GLU A 276 25.23 47.96 19.25
N ASP A 277 24.04 47.84 19.84
CA ASP A 277 23.80 47.97 21.28
C ASP A 277 24.02 46.65 22.07
N SER A 278 24.68 45.66 21.46
CA SER A 278 24.93 44.36 22.09
C SER A 278 26.27 44.31 22.83
N TYR A 279 26.38 43.37 23.76
CA TYR A 279 27.64 43.03 24.43
C TYR A 279 28.67 42.39 23.47
N PHE A 280 28.20 41.80 22.38
CA PHE A 280 29.02 41.10 21.39
C PHE A 280 29.44 42.03 20.23
N PRO A 281 30.51 41.70 19.48
CA PRO A 281 30.90 42.46 18.30
C PRO A 281 29.76 42.53 17.28
N THR A 282 29.45 43.74 16.82
CA THR A 282 28.38 44.01 15.87
C THR A 282 28.57 43.26 14.54
N GLY A 283 27.46 42.83 13.95
CA GLY A 283 27.39 42.15 12.66
C GLY A 283 27.28 40.62 12.79
N PHE A 284 27.47 39.94 11.66
CA PHE A 284 27.30 38.50 11.58
C PHE A 284 28.32 37.75 12.45
N THR A 285 27.81 36.93 13.36
CA THR A 285 28.63 36.28 14.38
C THR A 285 28.24 34.81 14.53
N ILE A 286 29.25 33.94 14.57
CA ILE A 286 29.14 32.56 15.00
C ILE A 286 29.54 32.48 16.47
N MET A 287 28.66 31.92 17.30
CA MET A 287 28.90 31.75 18.73
C MET A 287 28.78 30.27 19.13
N GLU A 288 29.71 29.81 19.95
CA GLU A 288 29.66 28.51 20.61
C GLU A 288 29.26 28.67 22.08
N PHE A 289 28.24 27.94 22.51
CA PHE A 289 27.78 27.90 23.90
C PHE A 289 27.67 26.47 24.41
N TYR A 290 27.86 26.30 25.73
CA TYR A 290 27.33 25.14 26.41
C TYR A 290 25.82 25.26 26.58
N ARG A 291 25.14 24.15 26.37
CA ARG A 291 23.69 24.14 26.38
C ARG A 291 23.11 24.20 27.79
N PHE A 292 23.75 23.50 28.73
CA PHE A 292 23.25 23.31 30.09
C PHE A 292 24.03 24.16 31.11
N ASP A 293 23.33 24.69 32.11
CA ASP A 293 23.95 25.20 33.34
C ASP A 293 24.25 24.05 34.32
N GLU A 294 24.87 24.36 35.47
CA GLU A 294 25.20 23.36 36.51
C GLU A 294 23.98 22.66 37.11
N LEU A 295 22.77 23.21 36.92
CA LEU A 295 21.49 22.64 37.38
C LEU A 295 20.76 21.88 36.28
N GLY A 296 21.29 21.87 35.05
CA GLY A 296 20.69 21.22 33.88
C GLY A 296 19.61 22.05 33.15
N ASN A 297 19.50 23.35 33.41
CA ASN A 297 18.62 24.24 32.66
C ASN A 297 19.30 24.77 31.39
N GLU A 298 18.50 25.21 30.40
CA GLU A 298 19.05 25.87 29.21
C GLU A 298 19.71 27.20 29.59
N ARG A 299 20.95 27.40 29.15
CA ARG A 299 21.67 28.68 29.32
C ARG A 299 21.14 29.77 28.40
N LEU A 300 20.51 29.39 27.30
CA LEU A 300 19.98 30.27 26.27
C LEU A 300 18.49 30.05 26.15
N SER A 301 17.75 31.16 26.03
CA SER A 301 16.32 31.11 25.72
C SER A 301 16.09 31.59 24.29
N PHE A 302 15.25 30.88 23.55
CA PHE A 302 15.01 31.11 22.13
C PHE A 302 13.56 31.49 21.87
N SER A 303 13.38 32.52 21.04
CA SER A 303 12.13 32.78 20.33
C SER A 303 12.25 32.29 18.88
N GLU A 304 11.24 32.51 18.04
CA GLU A 304 11.27 32.10 16.62
C GLU A 304 12.43 32.73 15.84
N THR A 305 12.81 33.98 16.15
CA THR A 305 13.79 34.76 15.38
C THR A 305 14.86 35.41 16.24
N THR A 306 14.89 35.17 17.55
CA THR A 306 15.88 35.77 18.46
C THR A 306 16.30 34.81 19.55
N PHE A 307 17.42 35.11 20.21
CA PHE A 307 17.82 34.45 21.46
C PHE A 307 18.22 35.45 22.53
N LEU A 308 18.20 35.01 23.79
CA LEU A 308 18.58 35.78 24.97
C LEU A 308 19.79 35.14 25.66
N PHE A 309 20.76 35.97 26.05
CA PHE A 309 21.96 35.55 26.79
C PHE A 309 22.23 36.47 27.98
N GLY A 310 22.14 35.95 29.21
CA GLY A 310 22.70 36.61 30.40
C GLY A 310 22.33 38.08 30.61
N GLY A 311 21.04 38.45 30.50
CA GLY A 311 20.59 39.84 30.68
C GLY A 311 20.82 40.76 29.48
N SER A 312 21.35 40.24 28.37
CA SER A 312 21.36 40.94 27.08
C SER A 312 19.94 41.21 26.59
N GLY A 313 19.78 42.23 25.75
CA GLY A 313 18.60 42.35 24.90
C GLY A 313 18.46 41.16 23.92
N PRO A 314 17.32 41.02 23.24
CA PRO A 314 17.10 40.00 22.22
C PRO A 314 18.05 40.18 21.04
N ILE A 315 18.80 39.13 20.70
CA ILE A 315 19.73 39.12 19.56
C ILE A 315 19.08 38.36 18.38
N PRO A 316 19.01 38.95 17.18
CA PRO A 316 18.52 38.29 15.97
C PRO A 316 19.24 36.97 15.67
N LEU A 317 18.46 35.92 15.57
CA LEU A 317 18.89 34.55 15.28
C LEU A 317 18.71 34.24 13.80
N ILE A 318 19.70 33.60 13.19
CA ILE A 318 19.63 33.17 11.79
C ILE A 318 19.59 31.65 11.71
N PHE A 319 20.55 30.95 12.34
CA PHE A 319 20.57 29.47 12.36
C PHE A 319 21.14 28.93 13.66
N ARG A 320 20.76 27.69 13.97
CA ARG A 320 21.28 26.92 15.11
C ARG A 320 21.64 25.50 14.71
N ALA A 321 22.70 24.96 15.28
CA ALA A 321 23.10 23.59 15.06
C ALA A 321 23.80 22.96 16.27
N ALA A 322 23.77 21.63 16.32
CA ALA A 322 24.52 20.85 17.30
C ALA A 322 26.04 20.84 17.05
N THR A 323 26.48 21.21 15.84
CA THR A 323 27.90 21.21 15.47
C THR A 323 28.25 22.41 14.61
N ALA A 324 29.50 22.88 14.72
CA ALA A 324 30.05 23.90 13.83
C ALA A 324 29.96 23.48 12.35
N ALA A 325 30.30 22.23 12.03
CA ALA A 325 30.21 21.71 10.66
C ALA A 325 28.77 21.71 10.12
N GLY A 326 27.78 21.42 10.99
CA GLY A 326 26.37 21.53 10.66
C GLY A 326 25.95 22.97 10.38
N LEU A 327 26.34 23.90 11.25
CA LEU A 327 26.04 25.33 11.09
C LEU A 327 26.64 25.90 9.80
N LEU A 328 27.91 25.61 9.52
CA LEU A 328 28.57 26.07 8.29
C LEU A 328 27.89 25.54 7.03
N ARG A 329 27.37 24.31 7.06
CA ARG A 329 26.59 23.75 5.95
C ARG A 329 25.27 24.50 5.75
N LEU A 330 24.60 24.92 6.82
CA LEU A 330 23.39 25.76 6.71
C LEU A 330 23.70 27.12 6.10
N ILE A 331 24.73 27.79 6.61
CA ILE A 331 25.18 29.09 6.12
C ILE A 331 25.50 29.02 4.63
N LYS A 332 26.30 28.03 4.20
CA LYS A 332 26.68 27.86 2.80
C LYS A 332 25.49 27.59 1.88
N LYS A 333 24.45 26.89 2.36
CA LYS A 333 23.30 26.51 1.52
C LYS A 333 22.28 27.65 1.39
N HIS A 334 22.03 28.37 2.47
CA HIS A 334 20.92 29.33 2.55
C HIS A 334 21.34 30.79 2.48
N TYR A 335 22.63 31.09 2.58
CA TYR A 335 23.15 32.44 2.55
C TYR A 335 23.96 32.66 1.27
N VAL A 336 23.48 33.53 0.37
CA VAL A 336 23.92 33.63 -1.04
C VAL A 336 25.34 34.22 -1.21
N ASP A 337 25.86 34.95 -0.22
CA ASP A 337 27.13 35.70 -0.31
C ASP A 337 28.17 35.31 0.76
N THR A 338 28.33 34.03 1.07
CA THR A 338 29.26 33.57 2.14
C THR A 338 30.73 33.98 1.95
N GLU A 339 31.18 34.23 0.72
CA GLU A 339 32.60 34.47 0.42
C GLU A 339 33.08 35.89 0.82
N ASN A 340 32.18 36.84 1.05
CA ASN A 340 32.52 38.24 1.37
C ASN A 340 32.01 38.71 2.74
N LEU A 341 31.40 37.83 3.56
CA LEU A 341 30.97 38.20 4.91
C LEU A 341 32.14 38.21 5.89
N ALA A 342 32.35 39.34 6.55
CA ALA A 342 33.14 39.39 7.77
C ALA A 342 32.32 38.72 8.90
N ILE A 343 32.69 37.48 9.24
CA ILE A 343 32.04 36.71 10.31
C ILE A 343 32.93 36.75 11.56
N ASN A 344 32.39 37.27 12.66
CA ASN A 344 33.04 37.18 13.97
C ASN A 344 32.87 35.77 14.52
N ILE A 345 33.91 35.21 15.14
CA ILE A 345 33.83 33.90 15.81
C ILE A 345 34.06 34.10 17.30
N ILE A 346 33.09 33.68 18.10
CA ILE A 346 33.17 33.67 19.57
C ILE A 346 33.20 32.22 20.01
N ASP A 347 34.40 31.77 20.40
CA ASP A 347 34.59 30.50 21.06
C ASP A 347 34.40 30.67 22.57
N SER A 348 33.71 29.71 23.17
CA SER A 348 33.56 29.59 24.60
C SER A 348 34.89 29.49 25.38
N ASN A 349 36.02 29.15 24.74
CA ASN A 349 37.38 29.11 25.30
C ASN A 349 37.53 28.22 26.57
N LEU A 350 36.76 27.13 26.64
CA LEU A 350 36.61 26.33 27.86
C LEU A 350 37.25 24.93 27.72
N THR A 351 37.88 24.47 28.80
CA THR A 351 38.57 23.17 28.90
C THR A 351 37.65 22.12 29.53
N GLY A 352 37.00 21.27 28.73
CA GLY A 352 36.17 20.15 29.21
C GLY A 352 35.37 19.47 28.09
N ASP A 353 35.04 18.19 28.25
CA ASP A 353 34.19 17.44 27.31
C ASP A 353 32.73 17.37 27.81
N TYR A 354 31.97 18.40 27.51
CA TYR A 354 30.57 18.58 27.92
C TYR A 354 29.60 17.67 27.16
N GLU A 355 30.05 16.94 26.15
CA GLU A 355 29.23 15.91 25.49
C GLU A 355 29.15 14.63 26.33
N THR A 356 30.04 14.46 27.32
CA THR A 356 30.08 13.28 28.20
C THR A 356 29.50 13.53 29.59
N ASP A 357 29.01 14.74 29.86
CA ASP A 357 28.38 15.08 31.13
C ASP A 357 27.09 14.27 31.36
N GLN A 358 26.77 13.98 32.62
CA GLN A 358 25.59 13.22 33.02
C GLN A 358 24.30 13.92 32.57
N ILE A 359 24.25 15.26 32.60
CA ILE A 359 23.10 16.03 32.11
C ILE A 359 22.92 15.83 30.59
N ALA A 360 24.03 15.91 29.84
CA ALA A 360 24.04 15.67 28.40
C ALA A 360 23.59 14.25 28.07
N GLU A 361 24.06 13.23 28.81
CA GLU A 361 23.66 11.84 28.58
C GLU A 361 22.17 11.60 28.85
N VAL A 362 21.62 12.20 29.90
CA VAL A 362 20.17 12.15 30.18
C VAL A 362 19.37 12.78 29.05
N HIS A 363 19.79 13.95 28.56
CA HIS A 363 19.11 14.63 27.47
C HIS A 363 19.21 13.85 26.15
N ARG A 364 20.40 13.30 25.84
CA ARG A 364 20.60 12.40 24.69
C ARG A 364 19.67 11.20 24.75
N GLY A 365 19.46 10.61 25.93
CA GLY A 365 18.45 9.57 26.17
C GLY A 365 17.03 10.01 25.83
N ARG A 366 16.63 11.24 26.19
CA ARG A 366 15.33 11.81 25.81
C ARG A 366 15.19 11.99 24.30
N LEU A 367 16.22 12.51 23.63
CA LEU A 367 16.21 12.66 22.17
C LEU A 367 16.11 11.32 21.45
N LYS A 368 16.83 10.29 21.93
CA LYS A 368 16.70 8.91 21.44
C LYS A 368 15.25 8.41 21.56
N MET A 369 14.63 8.59 22.72
CA MET A 369 13.23 8.19 22.92
C MET A 369 12.25 9.00 22.05
N ALA A 370 12.47 10.30 21.88
CA ALA A 370 11.66 11.15 21.01
C ALA A 370 11.80 10.77 19.52
N ALA A 371 13.00 10.43 19.07
CA ALA A 371 13.23 9.95 17.71
C ALA A 371 12.56 8.59 17.47
N LEU A 372 12.67 7.66 18.43
CA LEU A 372 12.03 6.34 18.36
C LEU A 372 10.50 6.41 18.43
N SER A 373 9.94 7.40 19.11
CA SER A 373 8.49 7.60 19.22
C SER A 373 7.89 8.27 18.00
N ASN A 374 8.68 9.01 17.20
CA ASN A 374 8.23 9.62 15.96
C ASN A 374 8.05 8.56 14.85
N LYS A 375 6.78 8.23 14.55
CA LYS A 375 6.42 7.25 13.51
C LYS A 375 6.42 7.82 12.10
N GLU A 376 6.49 9.14 11.96
CA GLU A 376 6.35 9.89 10.71
C GLU A 376 7.65 10.66 10.38
N MET A 377 8.81 10.03 10.57
CA MET A 377 10.13 10.65 10.37
C MET A 377 10.35 11.20 8.95
N LEU A 378 9.60 10.74 7.96
CA LEU A 378 9.68 11.25 6.58
C LEU A 378 8.72 12.40 6.29
N ARG A 379 7.90 12.82 7.26
CA ARG A 379 7.09 14.03 7.15
C ARG A 379 7.84 15.19 7.80
N CYS A 380 7.83 16.33 7.12
CA CYS A 380 8.38 17.56 7.67
C CYS A 380 7.57 18.00 8.89
N LEU A 381 8.27 18.27 10.00
CA LEU A 381 7.64 18.75 11.25
C LEU A 381 6.93 20.10 11.10
N HIS A 382 7.31 20.93 10.12
CA HIS A 382 6.72 22.27 9.92
C HIS A 382 5.57 22.26 8.91
N CYS A 383 5.77 21.72 7.70
CA CYS A 383 4.75 21.77 6.65
C CYS A 383 3.87 20.51 6.58
N GLY A 384 4.25 19.42 7.25
CA GLY A 384 3.52 18.15 7.25
C GLY A 384 3.62 17.34 5.95
N ARG A 385 4.26 17.87 4.90
CA ARG A 385 4.50 17.19 3.62
C ARG A 385 5.64 16.17 3.76
N TYR A 386 5.64 15.14 2.91
CA TYR A 386 6.75 14.18 2.87
C TYR A 386 8.03 14.82 2.34
N LEU A 387 9.19 14.42 2.87
CA LEU A 387 10.49 14.83 2.36
C LEU A 387 10.70 14.31 0.93
N HIS A 388 11.37 15.12 0.12
CA HIS A 388 11.91 14.74 -1.18
C HIS A 388 13.42 14.97 -1.12
N SER A 389 14.21 14.05 -1.70
CA SER A 389 15.69 14.03 -1.78
C SER A 389 16.48 14.16 -0.48
N GLU A 390 16.33 15.24 0.29
CA GLU A 390 17.09 15.51 1.50
C GLU A 390 16.27 16.29 2.56
N GLY A 391 16.78 16.31 3.78
CA GLY A 391 16.19 17.08 4.87
C GLY A 391 17.16 17.32 6.02
N TYR A 392 16.76 18.18 6.96
CA TYR A 392 17.48 18.39 8.20
C TYR A 392 16.81 17.64 9.34
N THR A 393 17.59 16.87 10.09
CA THR A 393 17.11 16.34 11.37
C THR A 393 17.23 17.45 12.40
N VAL A 394 16.13 17.78 13.05
CA VAL A 394 16.03 18.90 14.00
C VAL A 394 15.50 18.44 15.34
N GLU A 395 15.91 19.18 16.37
CA GLU A 395 15.32 19.17 17.69
C GLU A 395 14.45 20.42 17.87
N LEU A 396 13.19 20.20 18.24
CA LEU A 396 12.20 21.24 18.51
C LEU A 396 11.67 21.12 19.95
N GLY A 397 11.13 22.22 20.48
CA GLY A 397 10.51 22.25 21.80
C GLY A 397 11.52 22.34 22.96
N PRO A 398 11.02 22.32 24.21
CA PRO A 398 11.83 22.47 25.41
C PRO A 398 12.62 21.19 25.76
N LEU A 399 13.69 21.32 26.56
CA LEU A 399 14.56 20.19 26.96
C LEU A 399 13.84 19.01 27.63
N ASN A 400 12.78 19.27 28.37
CA ASN A 400 12.05 18.24 29.12
C ASN A 400 11.14 17.41 28.21
N GLU A 401 10.65 18.00 27.12
CA GLU A 401 9.74 17.37 26.16
C GLU A 401 10.16 17.68 24.72
N PRO A 402 11.37 17.24 24.31
CA PRO A 402 11.88 17.54 22.97
C PRO A 402 11.14 16.72 21.92
N SER A 403 10.96 17.30 20.75
CA SER A 403 10.50 16.63 19.54
C SER A 403 11.65 16.47 18.56
N ILE A 404 11.87 15.26 18.06
CA ILE A 404 12.84 14.96 17.02
C ILE A 404 12.13 14.55 15.74
N GLY A 405 12.59 15.09 14.62
CA GLY A 405 12.12 14.70 13.31
C GLY A 405 12.92 15.39 12.23
N ASN A 406 12.41 15.31 11.01
CA ASN A 406 13.06 15.91 9.87
C ASN A 406 12.23 17.07 9.31
N ILE A 407 12.89 17.98 8.60
CA ILE A 407 12.25 19.10 7.93
C ILE A 407 12.84 19.30 6.53
N HIS A 408 12.03 19.83 5.60
CA HIS A 408 12.55 20.25 4.31
C HIS A 408 13.59 21.36 4.46
N PRO A 409 14.60 21.43 3.58
CA PRO A 409 15.56 22.51 3.62
C PRO A 409 14.93 23.91 3.57
N GLU A 410 13.88 24.09 2.78
CA GLU A 410 13.13 25.34 2.63
C GLU A 410 12.20 25.66 3.82
N CYS A 411 11.92 24.69 4.69
CA CYS A 411 11.04 24.86 5.85
C CYS A 411 11.78 25.22 7.15
N ILE A 412 13.12 25.32 7.11
CA ILE A 412 13.93 25.59 8.30
C ILE A 412 13.63 26.98 8.88
N LYS A 413 13.41 27.02 10.19
CA LYS A 413 13.28 28.26 10.96
C LYS A 413 14.56 28.55 11.74
N PRO A 414 14.84 29.82 12.07
CA PRO A 414 16.06 30.17 12.82
C PRO A 414 16.19 29.46 14.16
N SER A 415 15.06 29.26 14.87
CA SER A 415 15.01 28.59 16.16
C SER A 415 15.28 27.09 16.12
N ASP A 416 15.19 26.45 14.96
CA ASP A 416 15.33 24.99 14.83
C ASP A 416 16.78 24.56 15.07
N ARG A 417 16.98 23.69 16.05
CA ARG A 417 18.32 23.17 16.34
C ARG A 417 18.62 22.00 15.42
N VAL A 418 19.45 22.23 14.40
CA VAL A 418 19.84 21.19 13.44
C VAL A 418 20.84 20.21 14.05
N LEU A 419 20.43 18.95 14.14
CA LEU A 419 21.26 17.84 14.64
C LEU A 419 22.07 17.18 13.52
N GLY A 420 21.53 17.16 12.31
CA GLY A 420 22.10 16.41 11.20
C GLY A 420 21.31 16.59 9.90
N THR A 421 21.62 15.73 8.93
CA THR A 421 20.96 15.70 7.62
C THR A 421 20.53 14.29 7.30
N ILE A 422 19.37 14.16 6.67
CA ILE A 422 18.92 12.93 6.03
C ILE A 422 19.04 13.07 4.52
N GLN A 423 19.45 11.99 3.87
CA GLN A 423 19.44 11.85 2.42
C GLN A 423 18.50 10.69 2.07
N LEU A 424 17.72 10.86 1.01
CA LEU A 424 16.70 9.94 0.52
C LEU A 424 17.03 9.61 -0.95
N PRO A 425 17.98 8.69 -1.18
CA PRO A 425 18.55 8.45 -2.50
C PRO A 425 17.54 7.99 -3.55
N PHE A 426 16.44 7.37 -3.11
CA PHE A 426 15.30 7.02 -3.96
C PHE A 426 14.82 8.18 -4.84
N PHE A 427 14.71 9.39 -4.27
CA PHE A 427 14.23 10.57 -5.00
C PHE A 427 15.30 11.17 -5.91
N HIS A 428 16.55 10.69 -5.90
CA HIS A 428 17.52 11.04 -6.94
C HIS A 428 17.25 10.28 -8.23
N ASP A 429 16.84 9.01 -8.11
CA ASP A 429 16.53 8.14 -9.25
C ASP A 429 15.12 8.42 -9.79
N TYR A 430 14.19 8.88 -8.92
CA TYR A 430 12.82 9.26 -9.24
C TYR A 430 12.50 10.71 -8.79
N PRO A 431 13.17 11.74 -9.34
CA PRO A 431 13.00 13.12 -8.93
C PRO A 431 11.59 13.66 -9.19
N GLU A 432 10.85 13.06 -10.14
CA GLU A 432 9.48 13.44 -10.44
C GLU A 432 8.49 13.12 -9.30
N LEU A 433 8.81 12.19 -8.40
CA LEU A 433 7.94 11.78 -7.29
C LEU A 433 8.03 12.74 -6.09
N MET A 434 7.90 14.03 -6.35
CA MET A 434 7.96 15.11 -5.35
C MET A 434 6.97 14.86 -4.20
N ASN A 435 7.50 14.75 -2.97
CA ASN A 435 6.74 14.54 -1.73
C ASN A 435 5.88 13.25 -1.74
N PHE A 436 6.27 12.22 -2.49
CA PHE A 436 5.51 10.98 -2.62
C PHE A 436 5.58 10.09 -1.36
N ASP A 437 4.42 9.62 -0.91
CA ASP A 437 4.30 8.70 0.25
C ASP A 437 4.49 7.24 -0.17
N VAL A 438 5.74 6.84 -0.33
CA VAL A 438 6.13 5.47 -0.73
C VAL A 438 5.57 4.43 0.24
N LYS A 439 5.62 4.68 1.55
CA LYS A 439 5.22 3.73 2.60
C LYS A 439 3.74 3.41 2.51
N SER A 440 2.90 4.43 2.55
CA SER A 440 1.46 4.21 2.55
C SER A 440 0.97 3.74 1.18
N TRP A 441 1.63 4.17 0.09
CA TRP A 441 1.36 3.63 -1.24
C TRP A 441 1.51 2.12 -1.29
N MET A 442 2.63 1.58 -0.77
CA MET A 442 2.89 0.14 -0.73
C MET A 442 1.82 -0.60 0.06
N ALA A 443 1.51 -0.12 1.27
CA ALA A 443 0.49 -0.74 2.12
C ALA A 443 -0.89 -0.77 1.44
N ALA A 444 -1.25 0.29 0.71
CA ALA A 444 -2.50 0.37 -0.04
C ALA A 444 -2.49 -0.54 -1.29
N ALA A 445 -1.36 -0.64 -2.00
CA ALA A 445 -1.25 -1.38 -3.25
C ALA A 445 -1.42 -2.90 -3.10
N MET A 446 -1.04 -3.47 -1.94
CA MET A 446 -1.13 -4.92 -1.69
C MET A 446 -2.54 -5.51 -1.91
N ASN A 447 -3.59 -4.76 -1.61
CA ASN A 447 -4.99 -5.15 -1.84
C ASN A 447 -5.78 -4.03 -2.55
N GLY A 448 -5.08 -3.24 -3.37
CA GLY A 448 -5.63 -2.08 -4.06
C GLY A 448 -5.90 -2.32 -5.54
N GLN A 449 -6.42 -1.29 -6.21
CA GLN A 449 -6.63 -1.22 -7.66
C GLN A 449 -7.46 -2.37 -8.25
N MET A 450 -8.31 -3.01 -7.43
CA MET A 450 -9.05 -4.23 -7.80
C MET A 450 -9.99 -4.05 -8.99
N GLY A 451 -10.45 -2.83 -9.22
CA GLY A 451 -11.39 -2.46 -10.28
C GLY A 451 -10.75 -1.77 -11.48
N LEU A 452 -9.43 -1.61 -11.49
CA LEU A 452 -8.73 -1.04 -12.63
C LEU A 452 -8.57 -2.10 -13.74
N PRO A 453 -8.76 -1.71 -15.01
CA PRO A 453 -8.55 -2.62 -16.13
C PRO A 453 -7.06 -2.97 -16.27
N SER A 454 -6.76 -4.21 -16.64
CA SER A 454 -5.45 -4.59 -17.16
C SER A 454 -5.22 -3.96 -18.53
N ASP A 455 -3.97 -3.67 -18.88
CA ASP A 455 -3.60 -3.05 -20.17
C ASP A 455 -4.27 -3.71 -21.37
N GLY A 456 -4.76 -2.91 -22.32
CA GLY A 456 -5.24 -3.38 -23.63
C GLY A 456 -6.73 -3.15 -23.98
N PHE A 457 -7.52 -2.50 -23.11
CA PHE A 457 -8.91 -2.12 -23.44
C PHE A 457 -9.00 -0.68 -23.97
N ALA A 458 -8.75 -0.48 -25.27
CA ALA A 458 -8.99 0.80 -25.93
C ALA A 458 -10.49 1.18 -25.87
N GLY A 459 -10.78 2.41 -25.44
CA GLY A 459 -12.15 2.94 -25.35
C GLY A 459 -12.95 2.56 -24.10
N ALA A 460 -12.33 1.92 -23.10
CA ALA A 460 -12.98 1.67 -21.82
C ALA A 460 -13.00 2.94 -20.94
N TYR A 461 -14.02 3.04 -20.09
CA TYR A 461 -14.16 4.08 -19.08
C TYR A 461 -14.24 3.45 -17.69
N ILE A 462 -13.87 4.22 -16.67
CA ILE A 462 -14.02 3.80 -15.27
C ILE A 462 -15.32 4.39 -14.74
N GLY A 463 -16.24 3.51 -14.34
CA GLY A 463 -17.45 3.89 -13.62
C GLY A 463 -17.13 4.19 -12.16
N TRP A 464 -17.30 5.44 -11.76
CA TRP A 464 -17.21 5.90 -10.37
C TRP A 464 -18.59 5.89 -9.70
N GLY A 465 -18.66 5.33 -8.50
CA GLY A 465 -19.89 5.15 -7.70
C GLY A 465 -20.74 6.41 -7.38
N GLY A 466 -20.36 7.59 -7.88
CA GLY A 466 -21.28 8.72 -8.03
C GLY A 466 -21.16 9.82 -6.98
N LEU A 467 -21.68 11.00 -7.35
CA LEU A 467 -21.68 12.27 -6.62
C LEU A 467 -22.45 12.23 -5.31
N THR A 468 -23.56 11.49 -5.27
CA THR A 468 -24.46 11.46 -4.11
C THR A 468 -23.77 10.68 -2.99
N PRO A 469 -23.37 11.32 -1.87
CA PRO A 469 -22.99 10.59 -0.68
C PRO A 469 -24.25 9.82 -0.26
N ARG A 470 -24.23 8.50 -0.42
CA ARG A 470 -25.35 7.70 0.07
C ARG A 470 -25.25 7.68 1.58
N ASP A 471 -26.38 7.94 2.24
CA ASP A 471 -26.44 8.05 3.69
C ASP A 471 -25.92 6.74 4.31
N ALA A 472 -24.83 6.82 5.08
CA ALA A 472 -24.26 5.68 5.77
C ALA A 472 -25.26 5.05 6.77
N ASN A 473 -26.33 5.79 7.10
CA ASN A 473 -27.44 5.33 7.96
C ASN A 473 -28.57 4.63 7.18
N GLY A 474 -28.42 4.41 5.87
CA GLY A 474 -29.34 3.61 5.09
C GLY A 474 -29.52 2.22 5.72
N LYS A 475 -30.78 1.80 5.91
CA LYS A 475 -31.12 0.49 6.49
C LYS A 475 -31.83 -0.43 5.51
N TYR A 476 -31.92 -0.03 4.25
CA TYR A 476 -32.55 -0.79 3.19
C TYR A 476 -31.52 -1.25 2.16
N LEU A 477 -31.71 -2.47 1.66
CA LEU A 477 -30.89 -3.13 0.66
C LEU A 477 -31.76 -3.53 -0.52
N VAL A 478 -31.16 -3.67 -1.70
CA VAL A 478 -31.82 -4.25 -2.87
C VAL A 478 -31.38 -5.70 -3.03
N ALA A 479 -32.34 -6.61 -2.92
CA ALA A 479 -32.13 -8.04 -3.08
C ALA A 479 -32.71 -8.54 -4.42
N PHE A 480 -32.02 -9.48 -5.03
CA PHE A 480 -32.38 -10.13 -6.28
C PHE A 480 -32.74 -11.59 -6.00
N LYS A 481 -33.98 -11.96 -6.31
CA LYS A 481 -34.41 -13.36 -6.27
C LYS A 481 -34.07 -14.04 -7.58
N LEU A 482 -33.34 -15.14 -7.50
CA LEU A 482 -32.90 -15.93 -8.65
C LEU A 482 -33.84 -17.12 -8.88
N LYS A 483 -33.88 -17.63 -10.13
CA LYS A 483 -34.80 -18.70 -10.55
C LYS A 483 -34.59 -20.04 -9.84
N ASP A 484 -33.39 -20.28 -9.32
CA ASP A 484 -33.10 -21.48 -8.52
C ASP A 484 -33.48 -21.33 -7.03
N GLY A 485 -34.12 -20.21 -6.67
CA GLY A 485 -34.57 -19.90 -5.32
C GLY A 485 -33.53 -19.20 -4.45
N THR A 486 -32.29 -19.01 -4.95
CA THR A 486 -31.25 -18.28 -4.22
C THR A 486 -31.46 -16.77 -4.29
N GLU A 487 -30.77 -16.05 -3.39
CA GLU A 487 -30.85 -14.59 -3.29
C GLU A 487 -29.45 -13.97 -3.26
N GLU A 488 -29.31 -12.88 -4.00
CA GLU A 488 -28.11 -12.05 -4.06
C GLU A 488 -28.44 -10.59 -3.77
N ILE A 489 -27.47 -9.81 -3.30
CA ILE A 489 -27.70 -8.42 -2.85
C ILE A 489 -26.85 -7.46 -3.67
N ALA A 490 -27.41 -6.30 -3.99
CA ALA A 490 -26.68 -5.19 -4.59
C ALA A 490 -25.50 -4.79 -3.70
N CYS A 491 -24.31 -4.73 -4.29
CA CYS A 491 -23.10 -4.29 -3.62
C CYS A 491 -22.54 -3.09 -4.37
N ARG A 492 -21.98 -2.14 -3.62
CA ARG A 492 -21.19 -1.03 -4.15
C ARG A 492 -19.73 -1.33 -3.89
N ARG A 493 -18.97 -1.62 -4.96
CA ARG A 493 -17.57 -2.05 -4.89
C ARG A 493 -17.43 -3.30 -4.00
N ASN A 494 -16.69 -3.17 -2.91
CA ASN A 494 -16.41 -4.20 -1.93
C ASN A 494 -17.41 -4.24 -0.77
N ASN A 495 -18.46 -3.41 -0.74
CA ASN A 495 -19.36 -3.31 0.41
C ASN A 495 -20.84 -3.44 0.04
N LEU A 496 -21.66 -3.83 1.02
CA LEU A 496 -23.11 -3.75 0.95
C LEU A 496 -23.56 -2.33 0.60
N GLU A 497 -24.51 -2.25 -0.31
CA GLU A 497 -25.10 -0.97 -0.69
C GLU A 497 -26.31 -0.68 0.21
N CYS A 498 -26.07 0.10 1.27
CA CYS A 498 -27.09 0.60 2.17
C CYS A 498 -27.77 1.85 1.60
N LEU A 499 -29.10 1.84 1.59
CA LEU A 499 -29.95 2.87 0.98
C LEU A 499 -31.02 3.36 1.95
N THR A 500 -31.50 4.57 1.67
CA THR A 500 -32.79 5.02 2.20
C THR A 500 -33.92 4.20 1.57
N LYS A 501 -35.10 4.23 2.20
CA LYS A 501 -36.26 3.50 1.69
C LYS A 501 -36.63 3.95 0.27
N SER A 502 -36.63 5.27 0.03
CA SER A 502 -37.00 5.86 -1.26
C SER A 502 -36.03 5.43 -2.36
N GLU A 503 -34.72 5.49 -2.11
CA GLU A 503 -33.70 5.06 -3.09
C GLU A 503 -33.81 3.57 -3.41
N ALA A 504 -34.03 2.72 -2.40
CA ALA A 504 -34.19 1.29 -2.60
C ALA A 504 -35.44 0.95 -3.43
N GLU A 505 -36.57 1.62 -3.15
CA GLU A 505 -37.82 1.46 -3.90
C GLU A 505 -37.66 1.92 -5.36
N GLU A 506 -37.02 3.05 -5.61
CA GLU A 506 -36.74 3.57 -6.95
C GLU A 506 -35.82 2.63 -7.76
N MET A 507 -34.75 2.13 -7.14
CA MET A 507 -33.85 1.18 -7.76
C MET A 507 -34.58 -0.13 -8.11
N VAL A 508 -35.39 -0.67 -7.19
CA VAL A 508 -36.18 -1.89 -7.40
C VAL A 508 -37.17 -1.73 -8.55
N LEU A 509 -37.86 -0.58 -8.64
CA LEU A 509 -38.76 -0.27 -9.75
C LEU A 509 -38.01 -0.28 -11.08
N THR A 510 -36.90 0.46 -11.15
CA THR A 510 -36.06 0.57 -12.36
C THR A 510 -35.56 -0.79 -12.82
N VAL A 511 -35.00 -1.58 -11.90
CA VAL A 511 -34.45 -2.90 -12.19
C VAL A 511 -35.55 -3.88 -12.62
N ASN A 512 -36.71 -3.89 -11.97
CA ASN A 512 -37.80 -4.78 -12.35
C ASN A 512 -38.37 -4.45 -13.74
N CYS A 513 -38.47 -3.17 -14.10
CA CYS A 513 -38.82 -2.78 -15.47
C CYS A 513 -37.81 -3.32 -16.50
N MET A 514 -36.50 -3.22 -16.19
CA MET A 514 -35.44 -3.79 -17.03
C MET A 514 -35.55 -5.32 -17.15
N ILE A 515 -35.76 -6.03 -16.04
CA ILE A 515 -35.94 -7.50 -16.02
C ILE A 515 -37.10 -7.90 -16.94
N GLN A 516 -38.25 -7.21 -16.84
CA GLN A 516 -39.42 -7.49 -17.67
C GLN A 516 -39.15 -7.21 -19.15
N ALA A 517 -38.55 -6.06 -19.49
CA ALA A 517 -38.24 -5.68 -20.86
C ALA A 517 -37.27 -6.70 -21.53
N LYS A 518 -36.21 -7.09 -20.81
CA LYS A 518 -35.22 -8.06 -21.28
C LYS A 518 -35.82 -9.47 -21.42
N LYS A 519 -36.74 -9.86 -20.52
CA LYS A 519 -37.52 -11.11 -20.64
C LYS A 519 -38.40 -11.12 -21.89
N TYR A 520 -39.07 -10.00 -22.20
CA TYR A 520 -39.87 -9.87 -23.42
C TYR A 520 -39.02 -9.99 -24.69
N LYS A 521 -37.83 -9.38 -24.71
CA LYS A 521 -36.83 -9.51 -25.79
C LYS A 521 -36.15 -10.90 -25.88
N LYS A 522 -36.62 -11.92 -25.14
CA LYS A 522 -36.03 -13.27 -25.03
C LYS A 522 -34.54 -13.29 -24.62
N ASN A 523 -34.04 -12.21 -24.03
CA ASN A 523 -32.67 -12.08 -23.55
C ASN A 523 -32.70 -11.75 -22.05
N PRO A 524 -33.05 -12.72 -21.18
CA PRO A 524 -33.34 -12.46 -19.77
C PRO A 524 -32.14 -11.86 -19.04
N PHE A 525 -32.43 -11.02 -18.04
CA PHE A 525 -31.42 -10.57 -17.08
C PHE A 525 -31.02 -11.74 -16.18
N CYS A 526 -29.73 -11.99 -16.08
CA CYS A 526 -29.14 -13.17 -15.44
C CYS A 526 -28.04 -12.76 -14.46
N TYR A 527 -27.70 -13.72 -13.58
CA TYR A 527 -26.58 -13.68 -12.65
C TYR A 527 -25.62 -14.83 -12.94
N THR A 528 -24.32 -14.61 -12.77
CA THR A 528 -23.29 -15.64 -12.97
C THR A 528 -22.80 -16.24 -11.65
N GLU A 529 -22.73 -17.57 -11.54
CA GLU A 529 -22.43 -18.25 -10.27
C GLU A 529 -20.98 -18.07 -9.78
N GLN A 530 -20.00 -18.06 -10.70
CA GLN A 530 -18.57 -18.02 -10.38
C GLN A 530 -18.04 -16.58 -10.43
N SER A 531 -18.42 -15.79 -11.43
CA SER A 531 -17.96 -14.41 -11.61
C SER A 531 -18.85 -13.37 -10.91
N LYS A 532 -20.01 -13.77 -10.37
CA LYS A 532 -20.94 -12.92 -9.61
C LYS A 532 -21.28 -11.60 -10.30
N ILE A 533 -21.56 -11.66 -11.61
CA ILE A 533 -21.90 -10.47 -12.42
C ILE A 533 -23.38 -10.54 -12.79
N PHE A 534 -24.04 -9.39 -12.80
CA PHE A 534 -25.38 -9.23 -13.34
C PHE A 534 -25.32 -8.66 -14.76
N GLY A 535 -26.18 -9.12 -15.65
CA GLY A 535 -26.24 -8.65 -17.03
C GLY A 535 -27.31 -9.38 -17.82
N ASP A 536 -27.60 -8.93 -19.04
CA ASP A 536 -28.41 -9.72 -19.94
C ASP A 536 -27.66 -10.98 -20.39
N ARG A 537 -28.42 -12.02 -20.73
CA ARG A 537 -27.87 -13.34 -21.06
C ARG A 537 -26.86 -13.29 -22.21
N ALA A 538 -27.10 -12.50 -23.25
CA ALA A 538 -26.20 -12.40 -24.41
C ALA A 538 -24.85 -11.78 -24.00
N THR A 539 -24.89 -10.66 -23.28
CA THR A 539 -23.68 -9.99 -22.76
C THR A 539 -22.90 -10.93 -21.84
N LEU A 540 -23.56 -11.57 -20.87
CA LEU A 540 -22.88 -12.49 -19.96
C LEU A 540 -22.29 -13.70 -20.69
N LEU A 541 -22.98 -14.26 -21.69
CA LEU A 541 -22.42 -15.35 -22.50
C LEU A 541 -21.16 -14.91 -23.25
N ALA A 542 -21.13 -13.69 -23.78
CA ALA A 542 -19.94 -13.13 -24.42
C ALA A 542 -18.80 -12.92 -23.41
N THR A 543 -19.10 -12.45 -22.20
CA THR A 543 -18.10 -12.21 -21.15
C THR A 543 -17.51 -13.51 -20.60
N VAL A 544 -18.34 -14.52 -20.34
CA VAL A 544 -17.93 -15.71 -19.56
C VAL A 544 -17.73 -16.95 -20.43
N GLY A 545 -18.05 -16.86 -21.73
CA GLY A 545 -17.81 -17.90 -22.73
C GLY A 545 -18.52 -19.23 -22.45
N GLY A 546 -19.63 -19.21 -21.68
CA GLY A 546 -20.36 -20.41 -21.29
C GLY A 546 -19.66 -21.30 -20.25
N LYS A 547 -18.56 -20.84 -19.64
CA LYS A 547 -17.79 -21.60 -18.64
C LYS A 547 -18.48 -21.70 -17.27
N GLU A 548 -19.50 -20.89 -17.05
CA GLU A 548 -20.24 -20.85 -15.80
C GLU A 548 -21.76 -20.84 -16.01
N ARG A 549 -22.48 -21.30 -14.98
CA ARG A 549 -23.93 -21.34 -14.98
C ARG A 549 -24.50 -19.92 -14.91
N LEU A 550 -25.41 -19.63 -15.83
CA LEU A 550 -26.21 -18.39 -15.83
C LEU A 550 -27.57 -18.67 -15.19
N ILE A 551 -27.91 -17.92 -14.15
CA ILE A 551 -29.15 -18.08 -13.39
C ILE A 551 -30.04 -16.87 -13.67
N PRO A 552 -31.23 -17.04 -14.28
CA PRO A 552 -32.14 -15.93 -14.52
C PRO A 552 -32.58 -15.23 -13.23
N VAL A 553 -32.63 -13.91 -13.25
CA VAL A 553 -33.20 -13.09 -12.17
C VAL A 553 -34.72 -13.06 -12.33
N GLU A 554 -35.45 -13.42 -11.26
CA GLU A 554 -36.91 -13.40 -11.26
C GLU A 554 -37.46 -12.01 -10.96
N LYS A 555 -36.95 -11.37 -9.90
CA LYS A 555 -37.35 -10.03 -9.45
C LYS A 555 -36.31 -9.43 -8.52
N ALA A 556 -36.28 -8.11 -8.45
CA ALA A 556 -35.65 -7.36 -7.38
C ALA A 556 -36.70 -6.94 -6.34
N TYR A 557 -36.29 -6.80 -5.07
CA TYR A 557 -37.16 -6.33 -3.99
C TYR A 557 -36.36 -5.65 -2.87
N VAL A 558 -37.03 -4.82 -2.08
CA VAL A 558 -36.42 -4.11 -0.95
C VAL A 558 -36.37 -5.03 0.27
N ARG A 559 -35.23 -5.05 0.95
CA ARG A 559 -35.00 -5.79 2.21
C ARG A 559 -34.37 -4.88 3.26
N LEU A 560 -34.52 -5.22 4.53
CA LEU A 560 -33.80 -4.56 5.62
C LEU A 560 -32.35 -5.05 5.71
N TYR A 561 -31.47 -4.14 6.12
CA TYR A 561 -30.11 -4.44 6.51
C TYR A 561 -30.08 -5.41 7.70
N GLU A 562 -29.12 -6.33 7.67
CA GLU A 562 -28.86 -7.28 8.75
C GLU A 562 -27.35 -7.44 8.90
N GLU A 563 -26.83 -7.33 10.12
CA GLU A 563 -25.38 -7.38 10.40
C GLU A 563 -24.71 -8.65 9.84
N ARG A 564 -25.41 -9.79 9.88
CA ARG A 564 -24.91 -11.05 9.32
C ARG A 564 -24.62 -11.01 7.82
N LEU A 565 -25.15 -10.02 7.08
CA LEU A 565 -24.87 -9.84 5.66
C LEU A 565 -23.53 -9.15 5.42
N VAL A 566 -23.05 -8.33 6.36
CA VAL A 566 -21.73 -7.67 6.28
C VAL A 566 -20.65 -8.71 6.13
N GLN A 567 -20.69 -9.75 6.97
CA GLN A 567 -19.76 -10.87 6.90
C GLN A 567 -19.81 -11.60 5.56
N ARG A 568 -20.89 -11.48 4.76
CA ARG A 568 -20.98 -12.12 3.43
C ARG A 568 -20.48 -11.23 2.30
N TYR A 569 -20.80 -9.95 2.34
CA TYR A 569 -20.69 -9.06 1.18
C TYR A 569 -19.62 -7.98 1.34
N ASN A 570 -19.26 -7.57 2.56
CA ASN A 570 -18.18 -6.62 2.78
C ASN A 570 -16.82 -7.32 2.66
N ARG A 571 -15.90 -6.71 1.93
CA ARG A 571 -14.60 -7.28 1.57
C ARG A 571 -13.47 -6.30 1.87
N PRO A 572 -12.33 -6.77 2.36
CA PRO A 572 -11.15 -5.92 2.54
C PRO A 572 -10.53 -5.52 1.18
N GLY A 573 -9.84 -4.39 1.16
CA GLY A 573 -9.16 -3.86 -0.03
C GLY A 573 -9.89 -2.71 -0.70
N SER A 574 -9.18 -2.03 -1.60
CA SER A 574 -9.65 -0.84 -2.32
C SER A 574 -9.95 -1.17 -3.77
N TRP A 575 -11.04 -0.59 -4.29
CA TRP A 575 -11.47 -0.81 -5.67
C TRP A 575 -10.68 0.03 -6.67
N TYR A 576 -10.47 1.32 -6.39
CA TYR A 576 -9.71 2.21 -7.28
C TYR A 576 -8.31 2.50 -6.74
N ALA A 577 -8.21 2.76 -5.44
CA ALA A 577 -6.96 3.18 -4.79
C ALA A 577 -5.96 2.02 -4.61
N PRO A 578 -4.64 2.28 -4.51
CA PRO A 578 -4.04 3.61 -4.52
C PRO A 578 -3.95 4.23 -5.92
N LEU A 579 -4.11 5.55 -5.99
CA LEU A 579 -3.91 6.39 -7.17
C LEU A 579 -3.19 7.66 -6.75
N PHE A 580 -2.62 8.45 -7.65
CA PHE A 580 -2.10 9.77 -7.33
C PHE A 580 -2.46 10.81 -8.38
N TYR A 581 -2.44 12.07 -7.97
CA TYR A 581 -2.66 13.23 -8.83
C TYR A 581 -1.68 14.36 -8.42
N LEU A 582 -1.66 15.43 -9.20
CA LEU A 582 -0.73 16.53 -9.01
C LEU A 582 -1.42 17.78 -8.44
N ARG A 583 -0.74 18.44 -7.51
CA ARG A 583 -1.11 19.77 -7.01
C ARG A 583 -0.01 20.75 -7.32
N ASN A 584 -0.37 22.02 -7.54
CA ASN A 584 0.61 23.09 -7.67
C ASN A 584 1.34 23.25 -6.33
N TYR A 585 2.67 23.29 -6.36
CA TYR A 585 3.51 23.28 -5.16
C TYR A 585 3.30 24.52 -4.27
N GLU A 586 3.06 25.69 -4.89
CA GLU A 586 2.92 26.97 -4.21
C GLU A 586 1.49 27.17 -3.68
N THR A 587 0.49 26.99 -4.53
CA THR A 587 -0.92 27.26 -4.18
C THR A 587 -1.59 26.09 -3.49
N SER A 588 -1.00 24.89 -3.59
CA SER A 588 -1.63 23.62 -3.20
C SER A 588 -2.97 23.38 -3.91
N GLU A 589 -3.25 24.02 -5.04
CA GLU A 589 -4.45 23.73 -5.83
C GLU A 589 -4.25 22.52 -6.73
N ILE A 590 -5.33 21.83 -7.10
CA ILE A 590 -5.26 20.72 -8.06
C ILE A 590 -4.78 21.25 -9.41
N ILE A 591 -3.84 20.56 -10.06
CA ILE A 591 -3.44 20.92 -11.42
C ILE A 591 -4.53 20.47 -12.40
N VAL A 592 -5.08 21.44 -13.10
CA VAL A 592 -6.10 21.24 -14.14
C VAL A 592 -5.49 21.61 -15.49
N VAL A 593 -5.51 20.66 -16.42
CA VAL A 593 -4.99 20.76 -17.78
C VAL A 593 -6.13 21.16 -18.72
N GLU A 594 -5.86 22.06 -19.66
CA GLU A 594 -6.87 22.58 -20.63
C GLU A 594 -8.16 23.03 -19.92
N GLU A 595 -7.98 23.71 -18.78
CA GLU A 595 -9.02 24.33 -17.92
C GLU A 595 -10.07 23.38 -17.30
N SER A 596 -10.10 22.11 -17.69
CA SER A 596 -11.18 21.20 -17.30
C SER A 596 -10.78 19.75 -17.02
N ILE A 597 -9.51 19.36 -17.22
CA ILE A 597 -9.09 17.96 -17.13
C ILE A 597 -8.09 17.77 -16.00
N VAL A 598 -8.36 16.83 -15.10
CA VAL A 598 -7.44 16.40 -14.05
C VAL A 598 -6.86 15.03 -14.42
N PHE A 599 -5.54 14.91 -14.37
CA PHE A 599 -4.86 13.64 -14.61
C PHE A 599 -4.69 12.87 -13.30
N ILE A 600 -5.01 11.58 -13.34
CA ILE A 600 -4.81 10.63 -12.26
C ILE A 600 -3.88 9.53 -12.78
N LEU A 601 -2.99 9.02 -11.94
CA LEU A 601 -2.06 7.97 -12.28
C LEU A 601 -2.15 6.80 -11.30
N SER A 602 -1.95 5.58 -11.80
CA SER A 602 -1.96 4.35 -11.00
C SER A 602 -0.58 3.72 -10.77
N ASP A 603 0.45 4.21 -11.45
CA ASP A 603 1.81 3.67 -11.37
C ASP A 603 2.86 4.77 -11.18
N PRO A 604 3.51 4.86 -10.02
CA PRO A 604 4.55 5.86 -9.78
C PRO A 604 5.82 5.61 -10.60
N LEU A 605 6.12 4.37 -10.98
CA LEU A 605 7.35 4.03 -11.72
C LEU A 605 7.28 4.47 -13.20
N GLU A 606 6.07 4.65 -13.73
CA GLU A 606 5.84 5.15 -15.08
C GLU A 606 5.69 6.68 -15.15
N PHE A 607 5.72 7.38 -14.02
CA PHE A 607 5.33 8.80 -13.97
C PHE A 607 6.16 9.68 -14.92
N LYS A 608 7.48 9.44 -15.00
CA LYS A 608 8.37 10.13 -15.94
C LYS A 608 7.95 10.01 -17.41
N ASN A 609 7.41 8.85 -17.80
CA ASN A 609 6.95 8.61 -19.16
C ASN A 609 5.71 9.46 -19.46
N TYR A 610 4.78 9.56 -18.51
CA TYR A 610 3.60 10.44 -18.63
C TYR A 610 4.03 11.90 -18.73
N LEU A 611 4.94 12.38 -17.86
CA LEU A 611 5.45 13.76 -17.91
C LEU A 611 6.11 14.07 -19.27
N SER A 612 6.91 13.15 -19.79
CA SER A 612 7.55 13.31 -21.10
C SER A 612 6.51 13.41 -22.23
N ASN A 613 5.50 12.53 -22.21
CA ASN A 613 4.40 12.58 -23.18
C ASN A 613 3.61 13.90 -23.09
N TRP A 614 3.31 14.37 -21.89
CA TRP A 614 2.56 15.62 -21.68
C TRP A 614 3.37 16.85 -22.13
N ALA A 615 4.70 16.83 -21.93
CA ALA A 615 5.58 17.85 -22.47
C ALA A 615 5.59 17.86 -24.01
N ASP A 616 5.61 16.69 -24.66
CA ASP A 616 5.59 16.57 -26.13
C ASP A 616 4.31 17.16 -26.76
N VAL A 617 3.17 17.09 -26.06
CA VAL A 617 1.91 17.75 -26.48
C VAL A 617 1.77 19.20 -26.00
N ASN A 618 2.82 19.77 -25.40
CA ASN A 618 2.87 21.11 -24.82
C ASN A 618 1.83 21.35 -23.71
N PHE A 619 1.56 20.36 -22.87
CA PHE A 619 0.89 20.60 -21.60
C PHE A 619 1.92 21.13 -20.59
N ASN A 620 1.88 22.45 -20.38
CA ASN A 620 2.77 23.12 -19.43
C ASN A 620 2.40 22.73 -18.01
N MET A 621 3.18 21.83 -17.40
CA MET A 621 3.03 21.47 -15.99
C MET A 621 3.74 22.53 -15.12
N PRO A 622 3.02 23.21 -14.21
CA PRO A 622 3.67 24.10 -13.24
C PRO A 622 4.50 23.29 -12.23
N ALA A 623 5.25 23.99 -11.37
CA ALA A 623 5.87 23.35 -10.22
C ALA A 623 4.80 22.61 -9.39
N TYR A 624 5.06 21.35 -9.07
CA TYR A 624 4.04 20.44 -8.55
C TYR A 624 4.53 19.63 -7.34
N GLU A 625 3.56 19.12 -6.58
CA GLU A 625 3.73 18.04 -5.60
C GLU A 625 2.82 16.86 -5.96
N VAL A 626 3.22 15.65 -5.57
CA VAL A 626 2.42 14.44 -5.77
C VAL A 626 1.53 14.18 -4.56
N THR A 627 0.24 13.97 -4.77
CA THR A 627 -0.72 13.62 -3.71
C THR A 627 -1.33 12.24 -3.95
N CYS A 628 -1.17 11.36 -2.95
CA CYS A 628 -1.68 9.98 -3.01
C CYS A 628 -3.14 9.88 -2.52
N LEU A 629 -3.97 9.19 -3.30
CA LEU A 629 -5.31 8.72 -2.97
C LEU A 629 -5.21 7.27 -2.49
N LEU A 630 -5.00 7.08 -1.18
CA LEU A 630 -4.66 5.78 -0.59
C LEU A 630 -5.86 4.87 -0.27
N SER A 631 -7.08 5.39 -0.37
CA SER A 631 -8.31 4.65 -0.12
C SER A 631 -9.43 5.06 -1.08
N ASP A 632 -10.42 4.20 -1.25
CA ASP A 632 -11.62 4.51 -2.03
C ASP A 632 -12.40 5.72 -1.48
N ASN A 633 -12.32 6.00 -0.17
CA ASN A 633 -12.94 7.20 0.40
C ASN A 633 -12.21 8.47 -0.03
N ALA A 634 -10.87 8.45 0.00
CA ALA A 634 -10.06 9.57 -0.50
C ALA A 634 -10.32 9.80 -1.99
N PHE A 635 -10.43 8.72 -2.78
CA PHE A 635 -10.82 8.82 -4.19
C PHE A 635 -12.23 9.41 -4.37
N ASP A 636 -13.20 9.04 -3.53
CA ASP A 636 -14.56 9.58 -3.58
C ASP A 636 -14.62 11.08 -3.28
N GLU A 637 -13.92 11.52 -2.23
CA GLU A 637 -13.82 12.94 -1.88
C GLU A 637 -13.17 13.75 -3.00
N PHE A 638 -12.07 13.23 -3.56
CA PHE A 638 -11.40 13.82 -4.71
C PHE A 638 -12.31 13.92 -5.93
N MET A 639 -12.99 12.83 -6.32
CA MET A 639 -13.86 12.83 -7.48
C MET A 639 -15.08 13.73 -7.30
N ARG A 640 -15.63 13.87 -6.07
CA ARG A 640 -16.68 14.86 -5.78
C ARG A 640 -16.19 16.28 -6.02
N LEU A 641 -14.96 16.60 -5.58
CA LEU A 641 -14.34 17.90 -5.80
C LEU A 641 -14.10 18.16 -7.29
N VAL A 642 -13.60 17.18 -8.04
CA VAL A 642 -13.40 17.30 -9.50
C VAL A 642 -14.73 17.63 -10.18
N VAL A 643 -15.78 16.85 -9.91
CA VAL A 643 -17.05 17.02 -10.59
C VAL A 643 -17.81 18.28 -10.12
N SER A 644 -17.70 18.68 -8.85
CA SER A 644 -18.34 19.91 -8.35
C SER A 644 -17.76 21.19 -8.96
N ASN A 645 -16.49 21.16 -9.39
CA ASN A 645 -15.84 22.24 -10.13
C ASN A 645 -16.07 22.16 -11.65
N GLY A 646 -16.87 21.20 -12.14
CA GLY A 646 -17.11 21.01 -13.57
C GLY A 646 -15.94 20.39 -14.34
N TRP A 647 -14.96 19.83 -13.63
CA TRP A 647 -13.82 19.16 -14.24
C TRP A 647 -14.13 17.68 -14.55
N SER A 648 -13.32 17.11 -15.43
CA SER A 648 -13.29 15.69 -15.76
C SER A 648 -11.97 15.08 -15.30
N ALA A 649 -11.97 13.79 -14.95
CA ALA A 649 -10.75 13.07 -14.62
C ALA A 649 -10.43 11.99 -15.66
N ILE A 650 -9.15 11.84 -15.98
CA ILE A 650 -8.65 10.76 -16.85
C ILE A 650 -7.53 10.03 -16.13
N LEU A 651 -7.66 8.70 -16.02
CA LEU A 651 -6.63 7.82 -15.47
C LEU A 651 -5.62 7.43 -16.55
N ASN A 652 -4.32 7.52 -16.24
CA ASN A 652 -3.19 7.13 -17.11
C ASN A 652 -3.27 7.70 -18.53
N PRO A 653 -3.43 9.03 -18.70
CA PRO A 653 -3.64 9.62 -20.01
C PRO A 653 -2.34 9.72 -20.82
N ILE A 654 -2.36 9.19 -22.04
CA ILE A 654 -1.32 9.36 -23.06
C ILE A 654 -1.95 10.01 -24.29
N PHE A 655 -1.29 11.03 -24.82
CA PHE A 655 -1.75 11.80 -25.96
C PHE A 655 -0.81 11.63 -27.16
N ASP A 656 -1.35 11.71 -28.37
CA ASP A 656 -0.57 11.73 -29.60
C ASP A 656 0.10 13.11 -29.75
N PRO A 657 1.44 13.18 -29.81
CA PRO A 657 2.17 14.44 -30.02
C PRO A 657 1.72 15.24 -31.25
N SER A 658 1.20 14.55 -32.27
CA SER A 658 0.87 15.15 -33.58
C SER A 658 -0.45 15.91 -33.59
N ASN A 659 -1.44 15.45 -32.82
CA ASN A 659 -2.81 15.96 -32.87
C ASN A 659 -3.45 16.20 -31.49
N LYS A 660 -2.71 15.93 -30.41
CA LYS A 660 -3.15 16.04 -29.00
C LYS A 660 -4.37 15.19 -28.65
N GLN A 661 -4.73 14.19 -29.45
CA GLN A 661 -5.82 13.29 -29.11
C GLN A 661 -5.38 12.26 -28.08
N LEU A 662 -6.31 11.89 -27.19
CA LEU A 662 -6.08 10.84 -26.21
C LEU A 662 -5.91 9.49 -26.93
N VAL A 663 -4.71 8.92 -26.87
CA VAL A 663 -4.36 7.62 -27.44
C VAL A 663 -4.72 6.50 -26.48
N SER A 664 -4.39 6.69 -25.20
CA SER A 664 -4.74 5.76 -24.12
C SER A 664 -5.04 6.52 -22.84
N GLY A 665 -5.74 5.85 -21.93
CA GLY A 665 -6.23 6.40 -20.67
C GLY A 665 -7.72 6.14 -20.51
N PHE A 666 -8.17 6.16 -19.26
CA PHE A 666 -9.53 5.79 -18.91
C PHE A 666 -10.26 6.99 -18.30
N PRO A 667 -11.19 7.60 -19.06
CA PRO A 667 -12.07 8.62 -18.50
C PRO A 667 -12.86 8.07 -17.31
N VAL A 668 -12.93 8.84 -16.23
CA VAL A 668 -13.66 8.47 -15.02
C VAL A 668 -15.01 9.19 -15.01
N TYR A 669 -16.10 8.44 -15.03
CA TYR A 669 -17.46 8.99 -15.06
C TYR A 669 -18.29 8.53 -13.87
N PRO A 670 -19.14 9.42 -13.30
CA PRO A 670 -20.21 8.98 -12.40
C PRO A 670 -21.06 7.91 -13.07
N ILE A 671 -21.37 6.83 -12.34
CA ILE A 671 -22.20 5.73 -12.85
C ILE A 671 -23.58 6.24 -13.31
N GLU A 672 -24.12 7.27 -12.66
CA GLU A 672 -25.37 7.93 -13.05
C GLU A 672 -25.32 8.53 -14.46
N PHE A 673 -24.15 9.02 -14.87
CA PHE A 673 -23.91 9.55 -16.22
C PHE A 673 -23.87 8.41 -17.25
N LEU A 674 -23.20 7.31 -16.93
CA LEU A 674 -23.12 6.13 -17.79
C LEU A 674 -24.51 5.53 -18.07
N TYR A 675 -25.38 5.48 -17.06
CA TYR A 675 -26.77 5.02 -17.25
C TYR A 675 -27.55 5.88 -18.25
N LYS A 676 -27.32 7.20 -18.30
CA LYS A 676 -27.97 8.09 -19.27
C LYS A 676 -27.46 7.84 -20.69
N ILE A 677 -26.16 7.61 -20.86
CA ILE A 677 -25.57 7.25 -22.16
C ILE A 677 -26.20 5.95 -22.67
N TYR A 678 -26.26 4.90 -21.84
CA TYR A 678 -26.86 3.62 -22.25
C TYR A 678 -28.35 3.72 -22.60
N ARG A 679 -29.12 4.58 -21.91
CA ARG A 679 -30.54 4.80 -22.22
C ARG A 679 -30.79 5.51 -23.55
N ASN A 680 -29.82 6.26 -24.07
CA ASN A 680 -29.95 6.97 -25.34
C ASN A 680 -29.47 6.14 -26.55
N ILE A 681 -28.92 4.95 -26.31
CA ILE A 681 -28.41 4.03 -27.34
C ILE A 681 -29.36 2.83 -27.57
N GLU A 682 -30.30 2.57 -26.65
CA GLU A 682 -31.47 1.67 -26.89
C GLU A 682 -32.70 2.45 -27.37
#